data_AF-A0A836C195-F1
#
_entry.id   AF-A0A836C195-F1
#
_cell.length_a   1.000
_cell.length_b   1.000
_cell.length_c   1.000
_cell.angle_alpha   90.00
_cell.angle_beta   90.00
_cell.angle_gamma   90.00
#
_symmetry.space_group_name_H-M   'P 1'
#
loop_
_entity.id
_entity.type
_entity.pdbx_description
1 polymer ?
#
loop_
_entity_poly.entity_id
_entity_poly.type
_entity_poly.pdbx_seq_one_letter_code
_entity_poly.pdbx_strand_id
1 'polypeptide(L)'
;MVLRLADSDECQASDGADVARVSDMLWAPIGGVAAQLNTCSFGRFRILRNSSQVIELTLPCNADLTNCDTFITSNLARAAYEAMPTGGRQRFRQFTHRMHIMPDNAACGWSGLGDIGGPGTWLSNSPLGVYKPGTWMQELLHSEFGHPVMLKTFQIKNLYLSLRVRRGGDSALDAEYVYRLSVHEALAAVDNALPNPQEDPRFDLVNLMDQGQTMDLASYGLRIQARELVDGGQRMVVDICRYRFNASLECRMPPIPTVCPIVDGYLAQRDLDSLELGPNNLGASREGPPALASFCDNEPLGCTGFSWDARLQAGYWKSSVALVRSAVGSCLYKRASACSPVAGFSTLEHAVRTGDDLALPPAGTTVFTNLTALAQACRAVGYCAGFGWDPQAGVGTGHRNATPTAIAPGRCIYVKPSPPPPPRPPNPRPPSPRLPRPPTPPSPSPPSICPGIVGYLAFADADHDGDDISKTGSLHEAAAACNANSQCKGYVKLQVMTNTSTDCDGDGRKDWVCTDVYGNRGTTRSTDACLSRWPNADPSLCPAGQLDRVPGAYWACVGGYDVRGNIVRALANTTDRATCRELCRRDTHCEFFTFQHDGRCTLKSEFLNGVNGTTGPRNDTNSTCLAATNYGEFYCVEEWDIRGEHAETPFFVSGLDECHARCLANLDCLMFLYLKSGTRVLKYDVFKGTQGLTQPDSTIARACFQVHF
;
A
#
# COMPACT_ATOMS: atom_id res chain seq x y z
N MET A 1 6.16 33.27 14.45
CA MET A 1 7.48 33.56 15.01
C MET A 1 7.82 34.98 14.63
N VAL A 2 7.83 35.89 15.59
CA VAL A 2 8.38 37.23 15.41
C VAL A 2 9.88 37.12 15.57
N LEU A 3 10.65 37.58 14.59
CA LEU A 3 12.10 37.56 14.64
C LEU A 3 12.63 38.91 15.14
N ARG A 4 13.50 38.87 16.14
CA ARG A 4 14.24 40.02 16.69
C ARG A 4 15.73 39.76 16.51
N LEU A 5 16.51 40.78 16.19
CA LEU A 5 17.97 40.65 16.08
C LEU A 5 18.62 41.08 17.40
N ALA A 6 19.59 40.30 17.88
CA ALA A 6 20.26 40.53 19.18
C ALA A 6 21.09 41.82 19.23
N ASP A 7 21.48 42.35 18.07
CA ASP A 7 22.21 43.62 17.90
C ASP A 7 21.60 44.38 16.70
N SER A 8 20.54 45.14 16.97
CA SER A 8 19.78 45.88 15.95
C SER A 8 20.61 46.98 15.28
N ASP A 9 21.56 47.56 16.02
CA ASP A 9 22.40 48.67 15.56
C ASP A 9 23.46 48.19 14.58
N GLU A 10 24.09 47.04 14.83
CA GLU A 10 25.03 46.39 13.90
C GLU A 10 24.33 45.96 12.60
N CYS A 11 23.10 45.45 12.71
CA CYS A 11 22.30 44.97 11.58
C CYS A 11 21.51 46.06 10.84
N GLN A 12 21.55 47.32 11.30
CA GLN A 12 20.72 48.43 10.80
C GLN A 12 19.22 48.09 10.71
N ALA A 13 18.73 47.22 11.59
CA ALA A 13 17.35 46.74 11.59
C ALA A 13 16.55 47.41 12.70
N SER A 14 15.29 47.73 12.44
CA SER A 14 14.37 48.19 13.49
C SER A 14 13.92 47.02 14.36
N ASP A 15 13.35 47.34 15.53
CA ASP A 15 12.66 46.34 16.35
C ASP A 15 11.63 45.55 15.52
N GLY A 16 11.53 44.25 15.80
CA GLY A 16 10.53 43.38 15.21
C GLY A 16 9.11 43.76 15.64
N ALA A 17 8.12 43.13 14.99
CA ALA A 17 6.72 43.32 15.36
C ALA A 17 6.48 42.87 16.82
N ASP A 18 5.82 43.67 17.64
CA ASP A 18 5.51 43.24 19.01
C ASP A 18 4.61 41.98 19.03
N VAL A 19 4.96 40.98 19.85
CA VAL A 19 4.23 39.70 19.93
C VAL A 19 2.77 39.89 20.33
N ALA A 20 2.49 40.77 21.29
CA ALA A 20 1.12 41.03 21.73
C ALA A 20 0.33 41.69 20.60
N ARG A 21 0.92 42.65 19.90
CA ARG A 21 0.32 43.29 18.72
C ARG A 21 0.02 42.30 17.60
N VAL A 22 0.96 41.43 17.24
CA VAL A 22 0.74 40.38 16.21
C VAL A 22 -0.36 39.41 16.66
N SER A 23 -0.35 39.01 17.94
CA SER A 23 -1.37 38.14 18.51
C SER A 23 -2.76 38.77 18.45
N ASP A 24 -2.90 40.04 18.84
CA ASP A 24 -4.16 40.77 18.80
C ASP A 24 -4.67 40.89 17.35
N MET A 25 -3.79 41.17 16.41
CA MET A 25 -4.13 41.24 14.99
C MET A 25 -4.57 39.90 14.41
N LEU A 26 -3.89 38.82 14.76
CA LEU A 26 -4.23 37.50 14.27
C LEU A 26 -5.58 37.04 14.83
N TRP A 27 -5.85 37.35 16.11
CA TRP A 27 -6.94 36.76 16.87
C TRP A 27 -8.05 37.72 17.30
N ALA A 28 -8.06 38.98 16.85
CA ALA A 28 -9.15 39.91 17.15
C ALA A 28 -10.50 39.29 16.72
N PRO A 29 -11.52 39.26 17.60
CA PRO A 29 -12.81 38.61 17.32
C PRO A 29 -13.50 39.18 16.07
N ILE A 30 -13.30 40.48 15.82
CA ILE A 30 -13.82 41.21 14.67
C ILE A 30 -12.63 41.84 13.96
N GLY A 31 -12.48 41.52 12.67
CA GLY A 31 -11.41 42.09 11.85
C GLY A 31 -10.03 41.44 12.02
N GLY A 32 -9.87 40.47 12.95
CA GLY A 32 -8.63 39.72 13.06
C GLY A 32 -8.38 38.83 11.83
N VAL A 33 -7.11 38.61 11.48
CA VAL A 33 -6.74 37.88 10.26
C VAL A 33 -7.37 36.48 10.23
N ALA A 34 -7.34 35.73 11.34
CA ALA A 34 -7.90 34.38 11.39
C ALA A 34 -9.42 34.36 11.12
N ALA A 35 -10.15 35.36 11.67
CA ALA A 35 -11.58 35.51 11.44
C ALA A 35 -11.87 35.87 9.99
N GLN A 36 -11.11 36.83 9.43
CA GLN A 36 -11.26 37.23 8.03
C GLN A 36 -10.99 36.09 7.06
N LEU A 37 -9.90 35.33 7.24
CA LEU A 37 -9.59 34.17 6.39
C LEU A 37 -10.67 33.10 6.48
N ASN A 38 -11.18 32.82 7.67
CA ASN A 38 -12.29 31.89 7.87
C ASN A 38 -13.56 32.36 7.14
N THR A 39 -13.89 33.65 7.20
CA THR A 39 -15.05 34.22 6.51
C THR A 39 -14.86 34.23 4.99
N CYS A 40 -13.72 34.72 4.49
CA CYS A 40 -13.42 34.82 3.05
C CYS A 40 -13.31 33.46 2.36
N SER A 41 -12.95 32.42 3.12
CA SER A 41 -12.88 31.04 2.62
C SER A 41 -14.15 30.22 2.86
N PHE A 42 -15.25 30.83 3.33
CA PHE A 42 -16.49 30.13 3.67
C PHE A 42 -16.28 28.95 4.65
N GLY A 43 -15.40 29.14 5.64
CA GLY A 43 -15.08 28.13 6.65
C GLY A 43 -14.08 27.06 6.21
N ARG A 44 -13.55 27.14 4.98
CA ARG A 44 -12.60 26.15 4.43
C ARG A 44 -11.17 26.37 4.92
N PHE A 45 -10.77 27.62 5.17
CA PHE A 45 -9.45 27.98 5.68
C PHE A 45 -9.55 28.49 7.12
N ARG A 46 -9.05 27.72 8.08
CA ARG A 46 -9.19 28.00 9.51
C ARG A 46 -7.85 28.02 10.20
N ILE A 47 -7.48 29.16 10.77
CA ILE A 47 -6.39 29.24 11.74
C ILE A 47 -7.01 29.11 13.14
N LEU A 48 -6.69 28.03 13.85
CA LEU A 48 -7.28 27.75 15.15
C LEU A 48 -6.40 28.34 16.27
N ARG A 49 -7.00 29.21 17.09
CA ARG A 49 -6.31 29.88 18.21
C ARG A 49 -5.65 28.88 19.17
N ASN A 50 -6.33 27.78 19.50
CA ASN A 50 -5.86 26.80 20.49
C ASN A 50 -4.73 25.89 20.00
N SER A 51 -4.45 25.86 18.69
CA SER A 51 -3.37 25.07 18.09
C SER A 51 -2.27 25.94 17.48
N SER A 52 -2.28 27.24 17.78
CA SER A 52 -1.37 28.23 17.20
C SER A 52 -0.70 29.03 18.30
N GLN A 53 0.56 29.39 18.10
CA GLN A 53 1.32 30.18 19.06
C GLN A 53 2.09 31.30 18.36
N VAL A 54 2.02 32.51 18.91
CA VAL A 54 2.90 33.62 18.53
C VAL A 54 4.01 33.68 19.57
N ILE A 55 5.26 33.65 19.12
CA ILE A 55 6.44 33.71 19.97
C ILE A 55 7.46 34.66 19.36
N GLU A 56 8.30 35.24 20.21
CA GLU A 56 9.50 35.98 19.80
C GLU A 56 10.70 35.04 19.75
N LEU A 57 11.54 35.20 18.72
CA LEU A 57 12.83 34.54 18.59
C LEU A 57 13.91 35.61 18.41
N THR A 58 14.89 35.62 19.30
CA THR A 58 16.08 36.46 19.15
C THR A 58 17.14 35.71 18.33
N LEU A 59 17.52 36.26 17.18
CA LEU A 59 18.54 35.72 16.29
C LEU A 59 19.83 36.56 16.38
N PRO A 60 21.02 35.94 16.25
CA PRO A 60 22.26 36.70 16.12
C PRO A 60 22.24 37.52 14.82
N CYS A 61 22.80 38.73 14.85
CA CYS A 61 22.99 39.53 13.65
C CYS A 61 23.91 38.79 12.68
N ASN A 62 23.50 38.64 11.42
CA ASN A 62 24.27 37.99 10.35
C ASN A 62 24.01 38.76 9.03
N ALA A 63 25.07 38.99 8.25
CA ALA A 63 24.99 39.54 6.89
C ALA A 63 23.97 38.81 6.01
N ASP A 64 23.80 37.50 6.19
CA ASP A 64 22.82 36.70 5.44
C ASP A 64 21.36 37.06 5.76
N LEU A 65 21.08 37.44 7.02
CA LEU A 65 19.77 37.95 7.43
C LEU A 65 19.49 39.31 6.77
N THR A 66 20.51 40.16 6.66
CA THR A 66 20.41 41.44 5.97
C THR A 66 20.31 41.29 4.45
N ASN A 67 20.81 40.19 3.88
CA ASN A 67 20.71 39.85 2.46
C ASN A 67 19.43 39.07 2.09
N CYS A 68 18.54 38.82 3.06
CA CYS A 68 17.25 38.17 2.84
C CYS A 68 17.35 36.73 2.37
N ASP A 69 18.39 36.03 2.81
CA ASP A 69 18.47 34.59 2.65
C ASP A 69 17.44 33.93 3.58
N THR A 70 16.29 33.59 3.00
CA THR A 70 15.16 32.98 3.69
C THR A 70 15.48 31.57 4.21
N PHE A 71 16.43 30.86 3.59
CA PHE A 71 16.86 29.54 4.05
C PHE A 71 17.70 29.65 5.33
N ILE A 72 18.70 30.52 5.32
CA ILE A 72 19.55 30.78 6.49
C ILE A 72 18.69 31.33 7.63
N THR A 73 17.78 32.27 7.32
CA THR A 73 16.83 32.81 8.30
C THR A 73 15.98 31.70 8.93
N SER A 74 15.44 30.77 8.14
CA SER A 74 14.62 29.65 8.62
C SER A 74 15.42 28.72 9.52
N ASN A 75 16.66 28.42 9.13
CA ASN A 75 17.56 27.58 9.93
C ASN A 75 17.95 28.24 11.25
N LEU A 76 18.23 29.54 11.25
CA LEU A 76 18.50 30.31 12.46
C LEU A 76 17.27 30.38 13.37
N ALA A 77 16.08 30.63 12.80
CA ALA A 77 14.82 30.61 13.54
C ALA A 77 14.54 29.23 14.16
N ARG A 78 14.74 28.15 13.41
CA ARG A 78 14.67 26.78 13.93
C ARG A 78 15.66 26.56 15.07
N ALA A 79 16.93 26.89 14.88
CA ALA A 79 17.96 26.70 15.89
C ALA A 79 17.64 27.48 17.19
N ALA A 80 17.19 28.74 17.05
CA ALA A 80 16.78 29.58 18.16
C ALA A 80 15.56 29.00 18.90
N TYR A 81 14.56 28.48 18.17
CA TYR A 81 13.41 27.82 18.79
C TYR A 81 13.82 26.52 19.51
N GLU A 82 14.61 25.67 18.85
CA GLU A 82 15.05 24.39 19.40
C GLU A 82 15.89 24.57 20.67
N ALA A 83 16.64 25.66 20.77
CA ALA A 83 17.43 26.03 21.94
C ALA A 83 16.61 26.54 23.14
N MET A 84 15.29 26.73 23.00
CA MET A 84 14.46 27.19 24.11
C MET A 84 14.43 26.17 25.27
N PRO A 85 14.56 26.60 26.55
CA PRO A 85 14.74 25.72 27.71
C PRO A 85 13.65 24.66 27.95
N THR A 86 12.43 24.90 27.49
CA THR A 86 11.25 24.04 27.76
C THR A 86 10.88 23.17 26.56
N GLY A 87 11.77 22.24 26.19
CA GLY A 87 11.46 21.24 25.16
C GLY A 87 11.20 21.84 23.78
N GLY A 88 11.87 22.97 23.45
CA GLY A 88 11.71 23.70 22.18
C GLY A 88 11.74 22.77 20.97
N ARG A 89 12.70 21.83 20.92
CA ARG A 89 12.79 20.84 19.83
C ARG A 89 11.55 19.93 19.67
N GLN A 90 10.95 19.45 20.77
CA GLN A 90 9.75 18.61 20.68
C GLN A 90 8.53 19.42 20.26
N ARG A 91 8.37 20.64 20.79
CA ARG A 91 7.26 21.53 20.43
C ARG A 91 7.38 22.05 19.00
N PHE A 92 8.57 22.39 18.55
CA PHE A 92 8.82 22.84 17.18
C PHE A 92 8.33 21.82 16.14
N ARG A 93 8.57 20.53 16.41
CA ARG A 93 8.15 19.40 15.57
C ARG A 93 6.63 19.15 15.58
N GLN A 94 5.90 19.69 16.54
CA GLN A 94 4.43 19.55 16.61
C GLN A 94 3.71 20.53 15.68
N PHE A 95 4.36 21.61 15.26
CA PHE A 95 3.78 22.57 14.32
C PHE A 95 3.98 22.10 12.89
N THR A 96 2.88 21.87 12.18
CA THR A 96 2.88 21.51 10.76
C THR A 96 3.16 22.71 9.86
N HIS A 97 2.94 23.92 10.36
CA HIS A 97 3.12 25.18 9.62
C HIS A 97 3.79 26.25 10.48
N ARG A 98 4.67 27.05 9.88
CA ARG A 98 5.50 28.03 10.60
C ARG A 98 5.52 29.37 9.87
N MET A 99 4.99 30.40 10.49
CA MET A 99 5.02 31.75 9.96
C MET A 99 6.12 32.59 10.62
N HIS A 100 6.90 33.30 9.82
CA HIS A 100 8.06 34.09 10.21
C HIS A 100 7.76 35.56 9.89
N ILE A 101 7.80 36.42 10.90
CA ILE A 101 7.59 37.86 10.77
C ILE A 101 8.95 38.52 10.92
N MET A 102 9.43 39.09 9.83
CA MET A 102 10.74 39.73 9.72
C MET A 102 10.74 41.10 10.42
N PRO A 103 11.87 41.53 11.01
CA PRO A 103 12.01 42.88 11.54
C PRO A 103 11.91 43.95 10.44
N ASP A 104 11.49 45.16 10.82
CA ASP A 104 11.40 46.28 9.88
C ASP A 104 12.80 46.72 9.41
N ASN A 105 12.90 47.20 8.16
CA ASN A 105 14.14 47.68 7.52
C ASN A 105 15.28 46.65 7.37
N ALA A 106 15.07 45.37 7.69
CA ALA A 106 15.88 44.34 7.04
C ALA A 106 15.76 44.58 5.52
N ALA A 107 16.85 44.54 4.75
CA ALA A 107 16.89 44.98 3.33
C ALA A 107 16.00 44.14 2.37
N CYS A 108 15.10 43.35 2.94
CA CYS A 108 14.11 42.51 2.31
C CYS A 108 12.95 43.40 1.88
N GLY A 109 13.14 44.02 0.71
CA GLY A 109 12.02 44.57 -0.04
C GLY A 109 10.90 43.53 -0.19
N TRP A 110 9.71 43.99 -0.59
CA TRP A 110 8.47 43.21 -0.73
C TRP A 110 8.51 42.12 -1.83
N SER A 111 9.70 41.67 -2.25
CA SER A 111 9.85 40.55 -3.17
C SER A 111 9.37 39.29 -2.45
N GLY A 112 8.27 38.72 -2.95
CA GLY A 112 7.55 37.61 -2.34
C GLY A 112 8.48 36.52 -1.86
N LEU A 113 8.58 36.38 -0.54
CA LEU A 113 9.36 35.35 0.13
C LEU A 113 8.66 33.96 0.04
N GLY A 114 7.58 33.85 -0.74
CA GLY A 114 6.89 32.62 -1.12
C GLY A 114 7.67 31.68 -2.06
N ASP A 115 8.90 32.04 -2.45
CA ASP A 115 9.76 31.20 -3.29
C ASP A 115 10.40 30.02 -2.52
N ILE A 116 10.39 30.04 -1.19
CA ILE A 116 10.82 28.88 -0.40
C ILE A 116 9.61 27.98 -0.19
N GLY A 117 9.50 26.96 -1.04
CA GLY A 117 8.56 25.86 -0.84
C GLY A 117 8.74 25.21 0.53
N GLY A 118 7.64 24.68 1.07
CA GLY A 118 7.61 23.99 2.37
C GLY A 118 6.69 24.68 3.39
N PRO A 119 6.68 24.19 4.65
CA PRO A 119 5.74 24.63 5.69
C PRO A 119 6.09 26.00 6.32
N GLY A 120 6.77 26.87 5.57
CA GLY A 120 7.27 28.17 6.01
C GLY A 120 6.57 29.32 5.29
N THR A 121 5.89 30.21 6.02
CA THR A 121 5.36 31.47 5.49
C THR A 121 6.13 32.66 6.02
N TRP A 122 6.27 33.71 5.23
CA TRP A 122 7.10 34.87 5.54
C TRP A 122 6.31 36.16 5.40
N LEU A 123 6.42 37.06 6.37
CA LEU A 123 5.75 38.37 6.36
C LEU A 123 6.74 39.45 6.80
N SER A 124 6.70 40.62 6.15
CA SER A 124 7.40 41.81 6.64
C SER A 124 6.60 42.50 7.75
N ASN A 125 7.26 43.17 8.70
CA ASN A 125 6.61 44.04 9.69
C ASN A 125 6.10 45.38 9.10
N SER A 126 5.72 45.43 7.82
CA SER A 126 5.31 46.66 7.15
C SER A 126 3.78 46.78 7.02
N PRO A 127 3.22 47.97 6.78
CA PRO A 127 1.78 48.16 6.50
C PRO A 127 1.24 47.29 5.37
N LEU A 128 2.08 46.89 4.42
CA LEU A 128 1.74 45.97 3.35
C LEU A 128 1.97 44.49 3.73
N GLY A 129 2.78 44.20 4.73
CA GLY A 129 3.08 42.86 5.23
C GLY A 129 2.08 42.38 6.29
N VAL A 130 2.56 42.20 7.52
CA VAL A 130 1.80 41.65 8.65
C VAL A 130 0.51 42.43 8.95
N TYR A 131 0.41 43.70 8.56
CA TYR A 131 -0.77 44.52 8.81
C TYR A 131 -1.90 44.39 7.77
N LYS A 132 -1.69 43.63 6.69
CA LYS A 132 -2.66 43.47 5.59
C LYS A 132 -3.15 42.01 5.49
N PRO A 133 -4.41 41.71 5.84
CA PRO A 133 -4.95 40.34 5.80
C PRO A 133 -4.84 39.65 4.43
N GLY A 134 -4.94 40.40 3.34
CA GLY A 134 -4.72 39.87 1.99
C GLY A 134 -3.31 39.31 1.77
N THR A 135 -2.30 39.91 2.40
CA THR A 135 -0.91 39.41 2.34
C THR A 135 -0.76 38.12 3.12
N TRP A 136 -1.41 37.99 4.27
CA TRP A 136 -1.45 36.71 4.99
C TRP A 136 -2.05 35.61 4.13
N MET A 137 -3.19 35.88 3.47
CA MET A 137 -3.82 34.90 2.58
C MET A 137 -2.88 34.51 1.44
N GLN A 138 -2.32 35.50 0.75
CA GLN A 138 -1.40 35.29 -0.36
C GLN A 138 -0.20 34.43 0.06
N GLU A 139 0.50 34.80 1.13
CA GLU A 139 1.73 34.09 1.54
C GLU A 139 1.45 32.71 2.16
N LEU A 140 0.33 32.54 2.88
CA LEU A 140 -0.13 31.22 3.32
C LEU A 140 -0.46 30.33 2.12
N LEU A 141 -1.10 30.89 1.09
CA LEU A 141 -1.38 30.15 -0.13
C LEU A 141 -0.09 29.83 -0.89
N HIS A 142 0.89 30.72 -0.94
CA HIS A 142 2.19 30.43 -1.56
C HIS A 142 2.95 29.33 -0.82
N SER A 143 2.89 29.30 0.51
CA SER A 143 3.58 28.29 1.31
C SER A 143 2.90 26.91 1.25
N GLU A 144 1.58 26.85 1.38
CA GLU A 144 0.83 25.58 1.32
C GLU A 144 0.67 25.08 -0.12
N PHE A 145 0.43 26.00 -1.06
CA PHE A 145 0.13 25.64 -2.45
C PHE A 145 1.29 25.82 -3.41
N GLY A 146 2.38 26.52 -3.06
CA GLY A 146 3.45 26.86 -4.00
C GLY A 146 2.93 27.81 -5.09
N HIS A 147 3.65 28.87 -5.42
CA HIS A 147 3.28 29.70 -6.56
C HIS A 147 3.40 28.91 -7.90
N PRO A 148 2.53 29.13 -8.90
CA PRO A 148 1.08 29.24 -8.83
C PRO A 148 0.39 27.90 -9.14
N VAL A 149 -0.84 27.85 -8.66
CA VAL A 149 -1.96 26.93 -8.90
C VAL A 149 -2.36 26.77 -10.40
N MET A 150 -1.50 27.13 -11.35
CA MET A 150 -1.61 26.76 -12.77
C MET A 150 -0.66 25.63 -13.20
N LEU A 151 0.32 25.22 -12.37
CA LEU A 151 1.29 24.17 -12.76
C LEU A 151 1.47 23.02 -11.76
N LYS A 152 0.74 23.01 -10.63
CA LYS A 152 0.67 21.81 -9.76
C LYS A 152 -0.06 20.63 -10.41
N THR A 153 -0.53 20.79 -11.64
CA THR A 153 -0.99 19.68 -12.48
C THR A 153 0.15 18.87 -13.12
N PHE A 154 1.44 19.31 -13.10
CA PHE A 154 2.51 18.56 -13.80
C PHE A 154 3.94 18.63 -13.21
N GLN A 155 4.17 19.03 -11.96
CA GLN A 155 5.51 18.83 -11.39
C GLN A 155 5.71 17.36 -11.01
N ILE A 156 6.30 16.62 -11.95
CA ILE A 156 6.76 15.25 -11.75
C ILE A 156 7.81 15.31 -10.63
N LYS A 157 7.56 14.59 -9.54
CA LYS A 157 8.52 14.36 -8.47
C LYS A 157 9.09 12.96 -8.63
N ASN A 158 10.38 12.82 -8.36
CA ASN A 158 11.07 11.55 -8.26
C ASN A 158 11.16 11.15 -6.78
N LEU A 159 11.05 9.86 -6.51
CA LEU A 159 11.29 9.30 -5.19
C LEU A 159 12.68 8.66 -5.16
N TYR A 160 13.53 9.10 -4.22
CA TYR A 160 14.87 8.53 -4.02
C TYR A 160 14.89 7.72 -2.72
N LEU A 161 15.37 6.49 -2.82
CA LEU A 161 15.50 5.57 -1.68
C LEU A 161 16.98 5.35 -1.40
N SER A 162 17.41 5.57 -0.16
CA SER A 162 18.81 5.34 0.24
C SER A 162 18.89 4.57 1.56
N LEU A 163 19.61 3.46 1.57
CA LEU A 163 20.06 2.80 2.81
C LEU A 163 21.43 3.36 3.17
N ARG A 164 21.60 3.82 4.41
CA ARG A 164 22.91 4.25 4.90
C ARG A 164 23.41 3.38 6.04
N VAL A 165 24.72 3.10 6.03
CA VAL A 165 25.37 2.18 6.97
C VAL A 165 26.68 2.80 7.45
N ARG A 166 27.05 2.58 8.72
CA ARG A 166 28.30 3.11 9.29
C ARG A 166 29.52 2.36 8.75
N ARG A 167 29.96 2.71 7.54
CA ARG A 167 31.15 2.13 6.92
C ARG A 167 31.81 3.13 5.98
N GLY A 168 33.14 3.14 5.96
CA GLY A 168 33.92 4.02 5.09
C GLY A 168 33.62 5.51 5.36
N GLY A 169 33.23 6.24 4.32
CA GLY A 169 32.88 7.66 4.39
C GLY A 169 31.71 7.99 5.32
N ASP A 170 30.82 7.02 5.58
CA ASP A 170 29.67 7.16 6.48
C ASP A 170 29.98 6.71 7.92
N SER A 171 31.25 6.59 8.31
CA SER A 171 31.64 6.18 9.67
C SER A 171 31.11 7.09 10.78
N ALA A 172 30.90 8.37 10.47
CA ALA A 172 30.33 9.39 11.37
C ALA A 172 28.81 9.57 11.21
N LEU A 173 28.13 8.70 10.46
CA LEU A 173 26.69 8.82 10.24
C LEU A 173 25.91 8.76 11.56
N ASP A 174 25.01 9.72 11.77
CA ASP A 174 24.19 9.77 12.99
C ASP A 174 23.35 8.51 13.16
N ALA A 175 23.21 8.08 14.42
CA ALA A 175 22.58 6.81 14.79
C ALA A 175 21.15 6.66 14.25
N GLU A 176 20.47 7.77 13.97
CA GLU A 176 19.10 7.80 13.45
C GLU A 176 18.98 7.40 11.97
N TYR A 177 20.07 7.46 11.20
CA TYR A 177 20.10 7.11 9.77
C TYR A 177 20.72 5.74 9.51
N VAL A 178 21.47 5.20 10.48
CA VAL A 178 22.17 3.92 10.32
C VAL A 178 21.16 2.79 10.28
N TYR A 179 21.29 1.89 9.30
CA TYR A 179 20.47 0.69 9.18
C TYR A 179 18.98 0.96 8.93
N ARG A 180 18.67 2.14 8.38
CA ARG A 180 17.30 2.57 8.05
C ARG A 180 17.22 2.99 6.59
N LEU A 181 16.05 2.79 6.00
CA LEU A 181 15.75 3.27 4.66
C LEU A 181 15.32 4.73 4.74
N SER A 182 16.10 5.63 4.16
CA SER A 182 15.70 7.02 3.96
C SER A 182 14.93 7.16 2.66
N VAL A 183 13.73 7.74 2.74
CA VAL A 183 12.86 8.02 1.61
C VAL A 183 12.87 9.52 1.37
N HIS A 184 13.30 9.94 0.18
CA HIS A 184 13.40 11.34 -0.20
C HIS A 184 12.50 11.63 -1.40
N GLU A 185 11.89 12.81 -1.41
CA GLU A 185 11.29 13.40 -2.59
C GLU A 185 12.29 14.33 -3.25
N ALA A 186 12.41 14.28 -4.57
CA ALA A 186 13.11 15.30 -5.32
C ALA A 186 12.30 15.77 -6.52
N LEU A 187 12.55 17.00 -6.96
CA LEU A 187 11.98 17.51 -8.20
C LEU A 187 12.55 16.72 -9.38
N ALA A 188 11.71 16.26 -10.32
CA ALA A 188 12.20 15.45 -11.45
C ALA A 188 13.18 16.21 -12.37
N ALA A 189 13.17 17.55 -12.33
CA ALA A 189 14.16 18.39 -13.03
C ALA A 189 15.61 18.22 -12.50
N VAL A 190 15.78 17.53 -11.37
CA VAL A 190 17.08 17.25 -10.74
C VAL A 190 17.71 15.96 -11.26
N ASP A 191 16.99 15.21 -12.09
CA ASP A 191 17.45 13.91 -12.55
C ASP A 191 18.69 14.01 -13.48
N ASN A 192 19.70 13.18 -13.20
CA ASN A 192 20.91 12.94 -14.00
C ASN A 192 22.02 14.01 -14.06
N ALA A 193 21.96 15.11 -13.30
CA ALA A 193 23.03 16.13 -13.30
C ALA A 193 23.30 16.77 -11.93
N LEU A 194 23.76 15.99 -10.95
CA LEU A 194 24.10 16.50 -9.62
C LEU A 194 25.61 16.69 -9.42
N PRO A 195 26.12 17.94 -9.40
CA PRO A 195 27.28 18.27 -8.60
C PRO A 195 26.81 18.42 -7.15
N ASN A 196 26.93 17.35 -6.36
CA ASN A 196 26.83 17.33 -4.89
C ASN A 196 25.41 17.38 -4.26
N PRO A 197 24.78 16.23 -3.94
CA PRO A 197 23.43 16.13 -3.37
C PRO A 197 23.28 16.54 -1.90
N GLN A 198 24.35 16.96 -1.21
CA GLN A 198 24.33 17.17 0.25
C GLN A 198 23.89 18.58 0.68
N GLU A 199 23.80 19.53 -0.25
CA GLU A 199 23.50 20.95 0.03
C GLU A 199 22.32 21.49 -0.79
N ASP A 200 21.57 20.62 -1.44
CA ASP A 200 20.56 21.01 -2.42
C ASP A 200 19.14 21.00 -1.82
N PRO A 201 18.45 22.15 -1.70
CA PRO A 201 17.07 22.25 -1.17
C PRO A 201 16.02 21.53 -2.03
N ARG A 202 16.42 20.86 -3.11
CA ARG A 202 15.55 20.10 -3.99
C ARG A 202 15.32 18.64 -3.56
N PHE A 203 15.87 18.21 -2.42
CA PHE A 203 15.62 16.90 -1.80
C PHE A 203 14.99 17.06 -0.41
N ASP A 204 13.76 16.57 -0.26
CA ASP A 204 13.06 16.53 1.03
C ASP A 204 13.07 15.11 1.59
N LEU A 205 13.64 14.93 2.78
CA LEU A 205 13.53 13.67 3.52
C LEU A 205 12.08 13.48 3.98
N VAL A 206 11.35 12.58 3.33
CA VAL A 206 9.97 12.24 3.65
C VAL A 206 9.89 11.41 4.93
N ASN A 207 10.75 10.41 5.06
CA ASN A 207 10.74 9.52 6.22
C ASN A 207 12.03 8.68 6.37
N LEU A 208 12.16 8.06 7.53
CA LEU A 208 13.14 7.03 7.85
C LEU A 208 12.41 5.75 8.29
N MET A 209 12.63 4.64 7.58
CA MET A 209 11.97 3.37 7.87
C MET A 209 12.94 2.37 8.50
N ASP A 210 12.55 1.80 9.64
CA ASP A 210 13.17 0.61 10.22
C ASP A 210 12.82 -0.65 9.43
N GLN A 211 13.62 -1.70 9.62
CA GLN A 211 13.27 -3.05 9.19
C GLN A 211 11.86 -3.45 9.67
N GLY A 212 11.05 -3.98 8.76
CA GLY A 212 9.68 -4.40 8.99
C GLY A 212 8.63 -3.30 8.86
N GLN A 213 9.04 -2.02 8.82
CA GLN A 213 8.10 -0.91 8.68
C GLN A 213 7.56 -0.79 7.27
N THR A 214 6.36 -0.23 7.19
CA THR A 214 5.66 0.05 5.94
C THR A 214 5.23 1.50 5.92
N MET A 215 5.38 2.15 4.78
CA MET A 215 4.95 3.51 4.55
C MET A 215 3.97 3.53 3.39
N ASP A 216 2.89 4.27 3.56
CA ASP A 216 1.93 4.54 2.51
C ASP A 216 2.09 5.97 2.00
N LEU A 217 2.43 6.11 0.73
CA LEU A 217 2.60 7.36 0.00
C LEU A 217 1.38 7.58 -0.90
N ALA A 218 0.24 7.90 -0.29
CA ALA A 218 -1.06 7.96 -0.97
C ALA A 218 -1.10 8.95 -2.13
N SER A 219 -0.39 10.07 -2.03
CA SER A 219 -0.26 11.05 -3.12
C SER A 219 0.41 10.49 -4.38
N TYR A 220 1.15 9.39 -4.26
CA TYR A 220 1.83 8.70 -5.36
C TYR A 220 1.14 7.39 -5.75
N GLY A 221 0.12 6.96 -5.00
CA GLY A 221 -0.42 5.61 -5.10
C GLY A 221 0.68 4.55 -4.91
N LEU A 222 1.60 4.77 -3.95
CA LEU A 222 2.73 3.87 -3.68
C LEU A 222 2.75 3.43 -2.22
N ARG A 223 3.00 2.14 -1.99
CA ARG A 223 3.29 1.56 -0.68
C ARG A 223 4.70 1.00 -0.69
N ILE A 224 5.50 1.41 0.29
CA ILE A 224 6.89 0.97 0.47
C ILE A 224 6.97 0.14 1.74
N GLN A 225 7.64 -1.01 1.69
CA GLN A 225 7.94 -1.81 2.88
C GLN A 225 9.44 -2.05 2.98
N ALA A 226 10.04 -1.58 4.08
CA ALA A 226 11.40 -1.91 4.44
C ALA A 226 11.41 -3.32 5.04
N ARG A 227 12.11 -4.26 4.41
CA ARG A 227 12.23 -5.64 4.89
C ARG A 227 13.52 -5.81 5.69
N GLU A 228 13.96 -7.05 5.83
CA GLU A 228 15.14 -7.37 6.60
C GLU A 228 16.43 -6.82 6.02
N LEU A 229 17.31 -6.48 6.94
CA LEU A 229 18.70 -6.21 6.67
C LEU A 229 19.44 -7.53 6.47
N VAL A 230 20.08 -7.68 5.32
CA VAL A 230 20.88 -8.85 4.96
C VAL A 230 22.37 -8.50 4.88
N ASP A 231 23.22 -9.53 4.89
CA ASP A 231 24.70 -9.43 4.85
C ASP A 231 25.29 -8.54 5.96
N GLY A 232 24.84 -8.77 7.20
CA GLY A 232 25.32 -8.00 8.35
C GLY A 232 24.94 -6.51 8.28
N GLY A 233 23.80 -6.21 7.66
CA GLY A 233 23.24 -4.86 7.61
C GLY A 233 23.68 -4.00 6.43
N GLN A 234 24.34 -4.59 5.42
CA GLN A 234 24.84 -3.83 4.26
C GLN A 234 23.81 -3.67 3.15
N ARG A 235 22.79 -4.53 3.12
CA ARG A 235 21.72 -4.49 2.14
C ARG A 235 20.38 -4.58 2.87
N MET A 236 19.38 -3.92 2.32
CA MET A 236 18.00 -4.01 2.79
C MET A 236 17.13 -4.37 1.59
N VAL A 237 16.25 -5.35 1.76
CA VAL A 237 15.23 -5.63 0.76
C VAL A 237 14.12 -4.59 0.92
N VAL A 238 13.71 -3.96 -0.17
CA VAL A 238 12.64 -2.96 -0.18
C VAL A 238 11.59 -3.39 -1.18
N ASP A 239 10.37 -3.61 -0.70
CA ASP A 239 9.24 -3.90 -1.57
C ASP A 239 8.52 -2.58 -1.89
N ILE A 240 8.26 -2.35 -3.17
CA ILE A 240 7.55 -1.18 -3.67
C ILE A 240 6.33 -1.67 -4.44
N CYS A 241 5.15 -1.24 -4.03
CA CYS A 241 3.90 -1.59 -4.68
C CYS A 241 3.13 -0.34 -5.07
N ARG A 242 2.65 -0.30 -6.31
CA ARG A 242 1.78 0.77 -6.81
C ARG A 242 0.33 0.33 -6.71
N TYR A 243 -0.53 1.19 -6.18
CA TYR A 243 -1.96 0.97 -6.03
C TYR A 243 -2.75 2.15 -6.60
N ARG A 244 -4.04 1.92 -6.88
CA ARG A 244 -4.95 2.95 -7.43
C ARG A 244 -5.90 3.52 -6.39
N PHE A 245 -6.43 2.67 -5.52
CA PHE A 245 -7.52 3.03 -4.61
C PHE A 245 -7.13 2.83 -3.16
N ASN A 246 -6.56 1.67 -2.82
CA ASN A 246 -6.25 1.36 -1.43
C ASN A 246 -5.03 0.45 -1.31
N ALA A 247 -3.98 0.99 -0.70
CA ALA A 247 -2.72 0.30 -0.44
C ALA A 247 -2.90 -1.01 0.33
N SER A 248 -3.86 -1.10 1.25
CA SER A 248 -4.06 -2.29 2.10
C SER A 248 -4.80 -3.42 1.38
N LEU A 249 -5.53 -3.11 0.30
CA LEU A 249 -6.21 -4.12 -0.52
C LEU A 249 -5.34 -4.56 -1.71
N GLU A 250 -4.72 -3.60 -2.40
CA GLU A 250 -3.96 -3.87 -3.63
C GLU A 250 -2.51 -4.25 -3.35
N CYS A 251 -1.92 -3.71 -2.27
CA CYS A 251 -0.53 -4.00 -1.89
C CYS A 251 -0.46 -4.97 -0.70
N ARG A 252 -1.22 -6.06 -0.78
CA ARG A 252 -1.03 -7.22 0.10
C ARG A 252 0.26 -7.92 -0.30
N MET A 253 1.37 -7.50 0.30
CA MET A 253 2.63 -8.21 0.10
C MET A 253 2.49 -9.59 0.74
N PRO A 254 2.69 -10.69 0.00
CA PRO A 254 2.47 -12.03 0.52
C PRO A 254 3.33 -12.21 1.77
N PRO A 255 2.77 -12.77 2.86
CA PRO A 255 3.58 -13.13 4.01
C PRO A 255 4.68 -14.08 3.52
N ILE A 256 5.94 -13.77 3.85
CA ILE A 256 7.05 -14.67 3.54
C ILE A 256 6.67 -16.02 4.16
N PRO A 257 6.52 -17.10 3.37
CA PRO A 257 6.10 -18.37 3.91
C PRO A 257 7.07 -18.78 5.02
N THR A 258 6.56 -18.84 6.24
CA THR A 258 7.36 -19.22 7.42
C THR A 258 7.75 -20.70 7.38
N VAL A 259 7.11 -21.47 6.50
CA VAL A 259 7.32 -22.90 6.30
C VAL A 259 7.28 -23.18 4.81
N CYS A 260 8.27 -23.92 4.30
CA CYS A 260 8.24 -24.40 2.93
C CYS A 260 7.10 -25.42 2.78
N PRO A 261 6.24 -25.30 1.75
CA PRO A 261 5.23 -26.31 1.46
C PRO A 261 5.84 -27.71 1.44
N ILE A 262 5.22 -28.68 2.11
CA ILE A 262 5.67 -30.08 2.07
C ILE A 262 5.40 -30.62 0.67
N VAL A 263 6.39 -31.28 0.08
CA VAL A 263 6.26 -31.94 -1.22
C VAL A 263 6.72 -33.38 -1.06
N ASP A 264 5.81 -34.32 -1.33
CA ASP A 264 6.08 -35.74 -1.17
C ASP A 264 7.30 -36.17 -2.00
N GLY A 265 8.19 -36.94 -1.39
CA GLY A 265 9.45 -37.36 -2.02
C GLY A 265 10.54 -36.29 -2.04
N TYR A 266 10.35 -35.13 -1.42
CA TYR A 266 11.35 -34.06 -1.32
C TYR A 266 11.51 -33.57 0.13
N LEU A 267 12.76 -33.39 0.55
CA LEU A 267 13.14 -32.70 1.77
C LEU A 267 13.27 -31.20 1.48
N ALA A 268 12.40 -30.40 2.09
CA ALA A 268 12.48 -28.95 2.00
C ALA A 268 13.52 -28.40 2.98
N GLN A 269 14.42 -27.56 2.49
CA GLN A 269 15.42 -26.86 3.28
C GLN A 269 15.28 -25.34 3.07
N ARG A 270 15.45 -24.60 4.16
CA ARG A 270 15.24 -23.15 4.26
C ARG A 270 16.58 -22.40 4.32
N ASP A 271 16.55 -21.13 3.90
CA ASP A 271 17.48 -20.02 4.20
C ASP A 271 18.92 -20.37 4.55
N LEU A 272 19.80 -20.24 3.55
CA LEU A 272 21.22 -19.95 3.74
C LEU A 272 21.65 -18.88 2.72
N ASP A 273 22.33 -17.85 3.22
CA ASP A 273 22.55 -16.51 2.63
C ASP A 273 23.03 -16.45 1.16
N SER A 274 22.30 -15.71 0.31
CA SER A 274 22.67 -15.07 -0.99
C SER A 274 23.00 -15.95 -2.24
N LEU A 275 22.13 -16.05 -3.25
CA LEU A 275 22.35 -16.88 -4.47
C LEU A 275 22.68 -16.06 -5.76
N GLU A 276 23.63 -16.55 -6.56
CA GLU A 276 23.72 -16.29 -8.02
C GLU A 276 23.48 -17.58 -8.84
N LEU A 277 22.90 -17.45 -10.04
CA LEU A 277 22.49 -18.53 -10.94
C LEU A 277 23.70 -19.30 -11.52
N GLY A 278 24.00 -20.49 -10.97
CA GLY A 278 24.92 -21.43 -11.60
C GLY A 278 24.35 -22.08 -12.87
N PRO A 279 25.19 -22.59 -13.80
CA PRO A 279 24.82 -22.97 -15.18
C PRO A 279 23.96 -24.24 -15.35
N ASN A 280 23.52 -24.92 -14.27
CA ASN A 280 22.91 -26.26 -14.35
C ASN A 280 21.38 -26.27 -14.21
N ASN A 281 20.69 -25.25 -14.72
CA ASN A 281 19.23 -25.24 -14.75
C ASN A 281 18.74 -26.17 -15.86
N LEU A 282 17.90 -27.15 -15.53
CA LEU A 282 17.26 -28.04 -16.51
C LEU A 282 15.99 -27.39 -17.08
N GLY A 283 15.34 -26.52 -16.30
CA GLY A 283 14.22 -25.70 -16.75
C GLY A 283 13.69 -24.75 -15.67
N ALA A 284 12.64 -24.01 -16.02
CA ALA A 284 11.95 -23.05 -15.15
C ALA A 284 10.43 -23.15 -15.33
N SER A 285 9.66 -22.93 -14.26
CA SER A 285 8.19 -22.89 -14.30
C SER A 285 7.64 -21.88 -13.31
N ARG A 286 6.43 -21.36 -13.60
CA ARG A 286 5.67 -20.52 -12.66
C ARG A 286 4.69 -21.31 -11.78
N GLU A 287 4.65 -22.62 -11.95
CA GLU A 287 3.78 -23.47 -11.15
C GLU A 287 4.32 -23.68 -9.73
N GLY A 288 3.44 -24.13 -8.82
CA GLY A 288 3.79 -24.36 -7.42
C GLY A 288 4.74 -25.54 -7.21
N PRO A 289 5.24 -25.74 -5.98
CA PRO A 289 6.20 -26.80 -5.65
C PRO A 289 5.80 -28.23 -6.08
N PRO A 290 4.52 -28.67 -5.99
CA PRO A 290 4.12 -30.01 -6.44
C PRO A 290 4.31 -30.22 -7.94
N ALA A 291 4.06 -29.19 -8.75
CA ALA A 291 4.28 -29.27 -10.19
C ALA A 291 5.77 -29.30 -10.55
N LEU A 292 6.58 -28.51 -9.86
CA LEU A 292 8.04 -28.54 -10.00
C LEU A 292 8.65 -29.88 -9.59
N ALA A 293 8.09 -30.55 -8.58
CA ALA A 293 8.45 -31.93 -8.25
C ALA A 293 8.11 -32.88 -9.40
N SER A 294 6.92 -32.78 -9.99
CA SER A 294 6.56 -33.58 -11.17
C SER A 294 7.49 -33.34 -12.37
N PHE A 295 7.87 -32.08 -12.63
CA PHE A 295 8.85 -31.77 -13.67
C PHE A 295 10.22 -32.37 -13.36
N CYS A 296 10.70 -32.21 -12.12
CA CYS A 296 11.94 -32.83 -11.67
C CYS A 296 11.86 -34.36 -11.74
N ASP A 297 10.70 -34.96 -11.45
CA ASP A 297 10.53 -36.40 -11.46
C ASP A 297 10.57 -37.02 -12.85
N ASN A 298 10.05 -36.28 -13.84
CA ASN A 298 9.99 -36.69 -15.23
C ASN A 298 11.21 -36.23 -16.06
N GLU A 299 12.17 -35.52 -15.46
CA GLU A 299 13.32 -34.97 -16.17
C GLU A 299 14.37 -36.05 -16.50
N PRO A 300 14.56 -36.40 -17.78
CA PRO A 300 15.46 -37.50 -18.19
C PRO A 300 16.93 -37.25 -17.86
N LEU A 301 17.33 -35.99 -17.67
CA LEU A 301 18.71 -35.62 -17.33
C LEU A 301 19.07 -35.80 -15.84
N GLY A 302 18.19 -36.45 -15.07
CA GLY A 302 18.47 -36.83 -13.69
C GLY A 302 18.37 -35.64 -12.73
N CYS A 303 17.19 -35.01 -12.67
CA CYS A 303 16.95 -33.97 -11.69
C CYS A 303 17.09 -34.52 -10.25
N THR A 304 17.87 -33.82 -9.43
CA THR A 304 18.12 -34.19 -8.03
C THR A 304 17.36 -33.30 -7.04
N GLY A 305 16.76 -32.21 -7.53
CA GLY A 305 15.95 -31.28 -6.74
C GLY A 305 15.59 -30.00 -7.49
N PHE A 306 14.81 -29.14 -6.85
CA PHE A 306 14.34 -27.87 -7.40
C PHE A 306 14.30 -26.77 -6.34
N SER A 307 14.24 -25.52 -6.76
CA SER A 307 14.00 -24.36 -5.90
C SER A 307 12.71 -23.67 -6.30
N TRP A 308 11.93 -23.19 -5.34
CA TRP A 308 10.72 -22.40 -5.59
C TRP A 308 10.74 -21.11 -4.77
N ASP A 309 10.59 -19.97 -5.42
CA ASP A 309 10.46 -18.66 -4.78
C ASP A 309 8.97 -18.27 -4.77
N ALA A 310 8.39 -18.23 -3.57
CA ALA A 310 7.00 -17.89 -3.37
C ALA A 310 6.65 -16.47 -3.83
N ARG A 311 7.63 -15.55 -3.82
CA ARG A 311 7.45 -14.14 -4.18
C ARG A 311 7.35 -13.96 -5.68
N LEU A 312 8.16 -14.71 -6.42
CA LEU A 312 8.18 -14.66 -7.88
C LEU A 312 7.12 -15.58 -8.51
N GLN A 313 6.48 -16.44 -7.71
CA GLN A 313 5.69 -17.58 -8.16
C GLN A 313 6.46 -18.31 -9.28
N ALA A 314 7.73 -18.62 -9.01
CA ALA A 314 8.61 -19.22 -10.00
C ALA A 314 9.61 -20.17 -9.35
N GLY A 315 9.95 -21.23 -10.05
CA GLY A 315 10.96 -22.18 -9.61
C GLY A 315 11.75 -22.81 -10.75
N TYR A 316 12.82 -23.48 -10.37
CA TYR A 316 13.83 -24.05 -11.28
C TYR A 316 14.21 -25.45 -10.78
N TRP A 317 14.24 -26.45 -11.67
CA TRP A 317 14.70 -27.80 -11.36
C TRP A 317 16.11 -28.05 -11.94
N LYS A 318 16.91 -28.86 -11.25
CA LYS A 318 18.37 -28.94 -11.44
C LYS A 318 18.90 -30.37 -11.40
N SER A 319 19.90 -30.67 -12.22
CA SER A 319 20.58 -31.99 -12.25
C SER A 319 21.49 -32.22 -11.04
N SER A 320 21.94 -31.16 -10.37
CA SER A 320 22.70 -31.25 -9.12
C SER A 320 22.15 -30.30 -8.07
N VAL A 321 21.70 -30.83 -6.92
CA VAL A 321 21.47 -30.03 -5.70
C VAL A 321 22.79 -29.91 -4.94
N ALA A 322 23.80 -29.32 -5.58
CA ALA A 322 24.91 -28.78 -4.82
C ALA A 322 24.38 -27.54 -4.09
N LEU A 323 24.52 -27.51 -2.77
CA LEU A 323 24.21 -26.35 -1.95
C LEU A 323 25.21 -25.25 -2.30
N VAL A 324 24.85 -24.38 -3.24
CA VAL A 324 25.72 -23.28 -3.67
C VAL A 324 25.19 -21.91 -3.21
N ARG A 325 23.88 -21.77 -2.87
CA ARG A 325 23.19 -20.79 -1.95
C ARG A 325 21.67 -20.63 -2.28
N SER A 326 20.88 -19.81 -1.56
CA SER A 326 19.42 -19.58 -1.79
C SER A 326 19.01 -18.10 -1.62
N ALA A 327 17.87 -17.67 -2.17
CA ALA A 327 17.27 -16.35 -1.93
C ALA A 327 16.26 -16.40 -0.78
N VAL A 328 16.23 -15.38 0.09
CA VAL A 328 15.33 -15.29 1.26
C VAL A 328 13.88 -15.48 0.83
N GLY A 329 13.15 -16.41 1.45
CA GLY A 329 11.77 -16.75 1.05
C GLY A 329 11.66 -17.75 -0.10
N SER A 330 12.79 -18.31 -0.55
CA SER A 330 12.82 -19.45 -1.46
C SER A 330 12.98 -20.77 -0.71
N CYS A 331 12.32 -21.80 -1.19
CA CYS A 331 12.41 -23.15 -0.67
C CYS A 331 13.24 -24.01 -1.60
N LEU A 332 14.27 -24.67 -1.06
CA LEU A 332 15.04 -25.66 -1.78
C LEU A 332 14.50 -27.05 -1.46
N TYR A 333 14.10 -27.77 -2.48
CA TYR A 333 13.55 -29.12 -2.41
C TYR A 333 14.59 -30.09 -2.94
N LYS A 334 15.21 -30.84 -2.03
CA LYS A 334 16.11 -31.93 -2.42
C LYS A 334 15.31 -33.22 -2.44
N ARG A 335 15.41 -34.01 -3.51
CA ARG A 335 14.74 -35.30 -3.56
C ARG A 335 15.17 -36.15 -2.35
N ALA A 336 14.20 -36.67 -1.60
CA ALA A 336 14.45 -37.52 -0.45
C ALA A 336 15.20 -38.75 -0.93
N SER A 337 16.30 -39.08 -0.26
CA SER A 337 17.16 -40.18 -0.66
C SER A 337 16.36 -41.49 -0.67
N ALA A 338 16.30 -42.19 -1.80
CA ALA A 338 15.74 -43.55 -1.86
C ALA A 338 16.57 -44.55 -1.04
N CYS A 339 17.79 -44.15 -0.67
CA CYS A 339 18.72 -44.95 0.11
C CYS A 339 18.53 -44.75 1.61
N SER A 340 18.10 -45.81 2.31
CA SER A 340 18.05 -45.79 3.78
C SER A 340 19.45 -45.66 4.39
N PRO A 341 19.71 -44.72 5.32
CA PRO A 341 21.02 -44.59 5.94
C PRO A 341 21.42 -45.87 6.70
N VAL A 342 22.68 -46.27 6.55
CA VAL A 342 23.24 -47.44 7.24
C VAL A 342 24.40 -46.97 8.13
N ALA A 343 24.27 -47.15 9.45
CA ALA A 343 25.27 -46.71 10.41
C ALA A 343 26.69 -47.21 10.06
N GLY A 344 27.68 -46.31 10.07
CA GLY A 344 29.06 -46.64 9.73
C GLY A 344 29.37 -46.77 8.23
N PHE A 345 28.46 -46.33 7.35
CA PHE A 345 28.71 -46.18 5.92
C PHE A 345 28.27 -44.79 5.44
N SER A 346 28.97 -44.25 4.44
CA SER A 346 28.57 -43.08 3.67
C SER A 346 27.77 -43.50 2.45
N THR A 347 26.59 -42.93 2.24
CA THR A 347 25.70 -43.31 1.14
C THR A 347 25.94 -42.42 -0.08
N LEU A 348 26.09 -43.04 -1.25
CA LEU A 348 26.14 -42.40 -2.56
C LEU A 348 24.94 -42.90 -3.37
N GLU A 349 24.05 -41.99 -3.75
CA GLU A 349 22.86 -42.33 -4.55
C GLU A 349 23.15 -42.30 -6.04
N HIS A 350 22.35 -43.04 -6.79
CA HIS A 350 22.41 -43.11 -8.25
C HIS A 350 23.73 -43.59 -8.80
N ALA A 351 24.56 -44.27 -8.00
CA ALA A 351 25.85 -44.78 -8.44
C ALA A 351 25.73 -46.29 -8.72
N VAL A 352 26.27 -46.72 -9.85
CA VAL A 352 26.55 -48.11 -10.16
C VAL A 352 28.06 -48.30 -10.26
N ARG A 353 28.49 -49.45 -9.78
CA ARG A 353 29.88 -49.84 -9.78
C ARG A 353 30.08 -51.05 -10.68
N THR A 354 31.18 -51.02 -11.40
CA THR A 354 31.80 -52.17 -12.06
C THR A 354 33.02 -52.55 -11.22
N GLY A 355 33.03 -53.76 -10.67
CA GLY A 355 34.12 -54.31 -9.90
C GLY A 355 33.76 -55.68 -9.37
N ASP A 356 34.75 -56.45 -8.93
CA ASP A 356 34.53 -57.83 -8.49
C ASP A 356 33.50 -57.89 -7.35
N ASP A 357 32.38 -58.55 -7.62
CA ASP A 357 31.40 -58.90 -6.60
C ASP A 357 32.09 -59.79 -5.56
N LEU A 358 32.04 -59.35 -4.30
CA LEU A 358 32.56 -60.12 -3.20
C LEU A 358 31.52 -61.15 -2.76
N ALA A 359 31.92 -62.41 -2.72
CA ALA A 359 31.26 -63.40 -1.89
C ALA A 359 31.50 -63.02 -0.42
N LEU A 360 30.44 -62.61 0.29
CA LEU A 360 30.52 -62.25 1.70
C LEU A 360 30.09 -63.46 2.57
N PRO A 361 30.75 -63.70 3.72
CA PRO A 361 30.35 -64.73 4.68
C PRO A 361 28.97 -64.40 5.29
N PRO A 362 28.20 -65.43 5.74
CA PRO A 362 28.68 -66.75 6.17
C PRO A 362 28.75 -67.86 5.11
N ALA A 363 28.26 -67.68 3.87
CA ALA A 363 28.03 -68.82 2.97
C ALA A 363 28.53 -68.66 1.53
N GLY A 364 29.42 -67.70 1.25
CA GLY A 364 29.81 -67.39 -0.12
C GLY A 364 28.66 -66.80 -0.94
N THR A 365 27.62 -66.29 -0.26
CA THR A 365 26.46 -65.65 -0.88
C THR A 365 26.90 -64.35 -1.53
N THR A 366 26.64 -64.20 -2.82
CA THR A 366 26.93 -62.97 -3.57
C THR A 366 25.76 -61.98 -3.52
N VAL A 367 24.55 -62.44 -3.18
CA VAL A 367 23.32 -61.64 -3.19
C VAL A 367 22.65 -61.67 -1.82
N PHE A 368 22.41 -60.50 -1.24
CA PHE A 368 21.72 -60.33 0.03
C PHE A 368 20.34 -59.73 -0.19
N THR A 369 19.29 -60.24 0.46
CA THR A 369 17.92 -59.72 0.37
C THR A 369 17.54 -58.75 1.49
N ASN A 370 18.49 -58.42 2.38
CA ASN A 370 18.26 -57.54 3.52
C ASN A 370 19.45 -56.57 3.66
N LEU A 371 19.18 -55.27 3.59
CA LEU A 371 20.16 -54.19 3.67
C LEU A 371 21.00 -54.26 4.96
N THR A 372 20.38 -54.58 6.09
CA THR A 372 21.06 -54.68 7.39
C THR A 372 22.01 -55.87 7.42
N ALA A 373 21.60 -57.00 6.85
CA ALA A 373 22.43 -58.20 6.76
C ALA A 373 23.65 -57.98 5.84
N LEU A 374 23.46 -57.32 4.69
CA LEU A 374 24.55 -56.95 3.78
C LEU A 374 25.55 -56.01 4.45
N ALA A 375 25.06 -55.01 5.18
CA ALA A 375 25.90 -54.08 5.93
C ALA A 375 26.73 -54.80 7.00
N GLN A 376 26.11 -55.72 7.76
CA GLN A 376 26.82 -56.51 8.77
C GLN A 376 27.89 -57.41 8.13
N ALA A 377 27.56 -58.06 7.01
CA ALA A 377 28.49 -58.90 6.27
C ALA A 377 29.70 -58.09 5.73
N CYS A 378 29.46 -56.89 5.20
CA CYS A 378 30.55 -55.99 4.77
C CYS A 378 31.36 -55.43 5.95
N ARG A 379 30.76 -55.21 7.13
CA ARG A 379 31.52 -54.81 8.33
C ARG A 379 32.48 -55.91 8.77
N ALA A 380 32.03 -57.16 8.77
CA ALA A 380 32.79 -58.34 9.20
C ALA A 380 33.99 -58.65 8.30
N VAL A 381 33.99 -58.19 7.05
CA VAL A 381 35.05 -58.44 6.08
C VAL A 381 36.00 -57.24 6.01
N GLY A 382 37.25 -57.46 6.43
CA GLY A 382 38.28 -56.40 6.50
C GLY A 382 38.61 -55.75 5.16
N TYR A 383 38.43 -56.46 4.05
CA TYR A 383 38.65 -55.97 2.68
C TYR A 383 37.37 -55.47 1.98
N CYS A 384 36.22 -55.44 2.66
CA CYS A 384 35.01 -54.85 2.09
C CYS A 384 35.07 -53.32 2.28
N ALA A 385 35.24 -52.60 1.17
CA ALA A 385 35.27 -51.14 1.17
C ALA A 385 33.86 -50.55 1.09
N GLY A 386 32.87 -51.33 0.68
CA GLY A 386 31.47 -50.88 0.54
C GLY A 386 30.58 -51.93 -0.12
N PHE A 387 29.32 -51.60 -0.35
CA PHE A 387 28.36 -52.49 -1.02
C PHE A 387 27.31 -51.70 -1.82
N GLY A 388 26.79 -52.30 -2.88
CA GLY A 388 25.65 -51.78 -3.65
C GLY A 388 24.33 -52.37 -3.17
N TRP A 389 23.26 -51.59 -3.18
CA TRP A 389 21.91 -52.02 -2.82
C TRP A 389 20.91 -51.46 -3.83
N ASP A 390 20.04 -52.35 -4.31
CA ASP A 390 18.91 -52.02 -5.16
C ASP A 390 17.62 -52.11 -4.32
N PRO A 391 17.07 -50.98 -3.83
CA PRO A 391 15.88 -50.97 -3.00
C PRO A 391 14.63 -51.47 -3.72
N GLN A 392 14.56 -51.41 -5.06
CA GLN A 392 13.43 -51.91 -5.82
C GLN A 392 13.47 -53.43 -5.97
N ALA A 393 14.65 -53.97 -6.30
CA ALA A 393 14.83 -55.41 -6.41
C ALA A 393 15.03 -56.10 -5.04
N GLY A 394 15.24 -55.32 -3.96
CA GLY A 394 15.50 -55.82 -2.62
C GLY A 394 16.77 -56.67 -2.55
N VAL A 395 17.77 -56.39 -3.38
CA VAL A 395 19.01 -57.17 -3.48
C VAL A 395 20.25 -56.28 -3.45
N GLY A 396 21.37 -56.80 -2.92
CA GLY A 396 22.66 -56.09 -2.96
C GLY A 396 23.87 -57.02 -2.94
N THR A 397 25.01 -56.48 -3.37
CA THR A 397 26.29 -57.18 -3.49
C THR A 397 27.42 -56.39 -2.80
N GLY A 398 28.37 -57.11 -2.18
CA GLY A 398 29.53 -56.53 -1.50
C GLY A 398 30.66 -56.20 -2.47
N HIS A 399 31.48 -55.20 -2.16
CA HIS A 399 32.57 -54.78 -3.03
C HIS A 399 33.90 -54.54 -2.31
N ARG A 400 35.00 -54.92 -2.99
CA ARG A 400 36.37 -54.84 -2.47
C ARG A 400 36.96 -53.43 -2.50
N ASN A 401 36.50 -52.60 -3.44
CA ASN A 401 36.76 -51.16 -3.53
C ASN A 401 35.39 -50.45 -3.58
N ALA A 402 35.34 -49.15 -3.32
CA ALA A 402 34.06 -48.42 -3.25
C ALA A 402 34.07 -47.13 -4.08
N THR A 403 34.78 -47.18 -5.21
CA THR A 403 34.89 -46.06 -6.14
C THR A 403 33.74 -46.15 -7.15
N PRO A 404 32.83 -45.15 -7.23
CA PRO A 404 31.73 -45.16 -8.20
C PRO A 404 32.27 -45.04 -9.64
N THR A 405 31.73 -45.81 -10.59
CA THR A 405 32.18 -45.83 -12.00
C THR A 405 31.11 -45.44 -13.02
N ALA A 406 29.82 -45.52 -12.68
CA ALA A 406 28.71 -45.09 -13.53
C ALA A 406 27.54 -44.57 -12.68
N ILE A 407 26.61 -43.86 -13.30
CA ILE A 407 25.35 -43.45 -12.67
C ILE A 407 24.26 -44.44 -13.11
N ALA A 408 23.55 -45.09 -12.18
CA ALA A 408 22.25 -45.70 -12.52
C ALA A 408 21.16 -45.28 -11.54
N PRO A 409 20.03 -44.75 -12.05
CA PRO A 409 18.88 -44.36 -11.25
C PRO A 409 18.42 -45.48 -10.31
N GLY A 410 18.01 -45.14 -9.09
CA GLY A 410 17.44 -46.08 -8.13
C GLY A 410 18.41 -46.97 -7.33
N ARG A 411 19.72 -46.93 -7.56
CA ARG A 411 20.70 -47.73 -6.79
C ARG A 411 21.48 -46.92 -5.75
N CYS A 412 21.82 -47.59 -4.65
CA CYS A 412 22.50 -47.04 -3.49
C CYS A 412 23.88 -47.68 -3.32
N ILE A 413 24.94 -46.90 -3.18
CA ILE A 413 26.26 -47.39 -2.78
C ILE A 413 26.57 -46.94 -1.36
N TYR A 414 26.99 -47.87 -0.52
CA TYR A 414 27.38 -47.62 0.87
C TYR A 414 28.88 -47.82 1.00
N VAL A 415 29.62 -46.75 1.31
CA VAL A 415 31.08 -46.73 1.41
C VAL A 415 31.52 -46.76 2.86
N LYS A 416 32.42 -47.67 3.22
CA LYS A 416 33.02 -47.74 4.55
C LYS A 416 33.99 -46.55 4.71
N PRO A 417 33.88 -45.74 5.78
CA PRO A 417 34.81 -44.65 6.00
C PRO A 417 36.23 -45.22 6.15
N SER A 418 37.20 -44.58 5.49
CA SER A 418 38.61 -44.91 5.64
C SER A 418 38.99 -44.75 7.12
N PRO A 419 39.84 -45.64 7.69
CA PRO A 419 40.34 -45.42 9.05
C PRO A 419 41.03 -44.05 9.11
N PRO A 420 40.74 -43.23 10.14
CA PRO A 420 41.32 -41.91 10.25
C PRO A 420 42.84 -42.00 10.31
N PRO A 421 43.58 -41.09 9.65
CA PRO A 421 45.02 -40.99 9.86
C PRO A 421 45.33 -40.69 11.34
N PRO A 422 46.50 -41.12 11.86
CA PRO A 422 46.86 -40.94 13.27
C PRO A 422 46.80 -39.45 13.68
N PRO A 423 46.35 -39.15 14.90
CA PRO A 423 46.05 -37.78 15.32
C PRO A 423 47.29 -36.88 15.36
N ARG A 424 47.16 -35.68 14.80
CA ARG A 424 48.15 -34.59 14.91
C ARG A 424 47.99 -33.88 16.28
N PRO A 425 49.09 -33.46 16.95
CA PRO A 425 49.04 -32.86 18.28
C PRO A 425 48.25 -31.53 18.35
N PRO A 426 47.60 -31.23 19.50
CA PRO A 426 46.65 -30.13 19.64
C PRO A 426 47.32 -28.75 19.81
N ASN A 427 46.72 -27.72 19.21
CA ASN A 427 47.05 -26.31 19.46
C ASN A 427 46.01 -25.63 20.38
N PRO A 428 46.37 -24.54 21.09
CA PRO A 428 45.62 -24.02 22.24
C PRO A 428 44.33 -23.26 21.91
N ARG A 429 43.39 -23.30 22.85
CA ARG A 429 41.99 -22.82 22.77
C ARG A 429 41.86 -21.32 23.10
N PRO A 430 41.07 -20.52 22.35
CA PRO A 430 40.69 -19.16 22.74
C PRO A 430 39.54 -19.13 23.77
N PRO A 431 39.36 -18.03 24.54
CA PRO A 431 38.43 -17.94 25.66
C PRO A 431 36.97 -17.66 25.23
N SER A 432 36.03 -18.18 26.02
CA SER A 432 34.57 -18.15 25.76
C SER A 432 33.89 -16.81 26.13
N PRO A 433 32.73 -16.48 25.52
CA PRO A 433 31.99 -15.24 25.72
C PRO A 433 31.04 -15.27 26.94
N ARG A 434 30.69 -14.08 27.47
CA ARG A 434 29.78 -13.87 28.60
C ARG A 434 28.30 -14.13 28.27
N LEU A 435 27.56 -14.52 29.30
CA LEU A 435 26.13 -14.85 29.31
C LEU A 435 25.20 -13.63 29.10
N PRO A 436 24.00 -13.81 28.50
CA PRO A 436 22.99 -12.76 28.33
C PRO A 436 22.14 -12.52 29.59
N ARG A 437 21.57 -11.31 29.68
CA ARG A 437 20.69 -10.84 30.76
C ARG A 437 19.24 -11.36 30.56
N PRO A 438 18.43 -11.55 31.63
CA PRO A 438 17.06 -12.06 31.52
C PRO A 438 16.08 -11.00 30.97
N PRO A 439 15.00 -11.41 30.27
CA PRO A 439 13.98 -10.51 29.72
C PRO A 439 13.00 -10.03 30.79
N THR A 440 12.55 -8.78 30.64
CA THR A 440 11.49 -8.14 31.44
C THR A 440 10.09 -8.61 31.03
N PRO A 441 9.10 -8.61 31.95
CA PRO A 441 7.73 -9.07 31.69
C PRO A 441 6.93 -8.12 30.79
N PRO A 442 5.95 -8.62 30.01
CA PRO A 442 5.11 -7.79 29.15
C PRO A 442 4.03 -7.02 29.93
N SER A 443 3.80 -5.77 29.54
CA SER A 443 2.66 -4.95 29.99
C SER A 443 1.33 -5.46 29.43
N PRO A 444 0.20 -5.23 30.15
CA PRO A 444 -1.12 -5.71 29.73
C PRO A 444 -1.68 -4.95 28.52
N SER A 445 -2.33 -5.69 27.62
CA SER A 445 -2.97 -5.19 26.42
C SER A 445 -4.27 -4.42 26.71
N PRO A 446 -4.61 -3.37 25.94
CA PRO A 446 -5.84 -2.61 26.08
C PRO A 446 -7.09 -3.45 25.69
N PRO A 447 -8.28 -3.10 26.20
CA PRO A 447 -9.51 -3.87 25.99
C PRO A 447 -9.96 -3.86 24.52
N SER A 448 -10.26 -5.06 24.02
CA SER A 448 -10.81 -5.31 22.67
C SER A 448 -12.29 -4.91 22.59
N ILE A 449 -12.67 -4.23 21.50
CA ILE A 449 -14.04 -3.79 21.16
C ILE A 449 -14.93 -4.97 20.71
N CYS A 450 -14.36 -6.13 20.40
CA CYS A 450 -15.11 -7.32 19.99
C CYS A 450 -15.55 -8.16 21.21
N PRO A 451 -16.82 -8.61 21.29
CA PRO A 451 -17.25 -9.59 22.27
C PRO A 451 -16.45 -10.90 22.11
N GLY A 452 -15.78 -11.34 23.18
CA GLY A 452 -15.07 -12.61 23.17
C GLY A 452 -16.03 -13.79 23.06
N ILE A 453 -15.80 -14.68 22.09
CA ILE A 453 -16.49 -15.97 21.98
C ILE A 453 -15.50 -17.05 22.42
N VAL A 454 -15.91 -17.91 23.36
CA VAL A 454 -15.04 -18.99 23.87
C VAL A 454 -14.60 -19.88 22.71
N GLY A 455 -13.28 -20.06 22.57
CA GLY A 455 -12.67 -20.85 21.49
C GLY A 455 -12.22 -20.04 20.26
N TYR A 456 -12.47 -18.73 20.22
CA TYR A 456 -12.09 -17.86 19.10
C TYR A 456 -11.28 -16.64 19.57
N LEU A 457 -10.30 -16.23 18.76
CA LEU A 457 -9.59 -14.96 18.92
C LEU A 457 -10.29 -13.89 18.08
N ALA A 458 -10.66 -12.78 18.69
CA ALA A 458 -11.35 -11.70 18.01
C ALA A 458 -10.36 -10.63 17.54
N PHE A 459 -10.48 -10.21 16.28
CA PHE A 459 -9.73 -9.13 15.67
C PHE A 459 -10.72 -8.10 15.13
N ALA A 460 -10.65 -6.86 15.62
CA ALA A 460 -11.44 -5.76 15.06
C ALA A 460 -10.90 -5.39 13.67
N ASP A 461 -11.81 -4.98 12.78
CA ASP A 461 -11.49 -4.50 11.43
C ASP A 461 -10.66 -5.48 10.57
N ALA A 462 -10.81 -6.78 10.85
CA ALA A 462 -10.12 -7.85 10.16
C ALA A 462 -11.12 -8.75 9.42
N ASP A 463 -10.77 -9.08 8.18
CA ASP A 463 -11.39 -10.12 7.36
C ASP A 463 -10.38 -11.25 7.18
N HIS A 464 -10.84 -12.50 7.07
CA HIS A 464 -9.95 -13.64 6.81
C HIS A 464 -10.25 -14.22 5.43
N ASP A 465 -9.20 -14.39 4.62
CA ASP A 465 -9.33 -14.95 3.27
C ASP A 465 -9.60 -16.47 3.37
N GLY A 466 -10.70 -16.93 2.79
CA GLY A 466 -11.10 -18.34 2.71
C GLY A 466 -12.39 -18.53 1.91
N ASP A 467 -12.72 -19.77 1.56
CA ASP A 467 -14.00 -20.08 0.92
C ASP A 467 -15.16 -19.92 1.93
N ASP A 468 -16.17 -19.12 1.59
CA ASP A 468 -17.38 -18.93 2.40
C ASP A 468 -18.16 -20.26 2.52
N ILE A 469 -18.01 -20.95 3.65
CA ILE A 469 -18.64 -22.28 3.84
C ILE A 469 -20.12 -22.17 4.25
N SER A 470 -20.52 -21.08 4.91
CA SER A 470 -21.92 -20.81 5.29
C SER A 470 -22.14 -19.32 5.65
N LYS A 471 -23.41 -18.88 5.69
CA LYS A 471 -23.82 -17.54 6.17
C LYS A 471 -24.86 -17.69 7.28
N THR A 472 -24.67 -16.98 8.39
CA THR A 472 -25.57 -16.99 9.57
C THR A 472 -25.94 -15.57 10.00
N GLY A 473 -26.99 -15.41 10.82
CA GLY A 473 -27.54 -14.10 11.18
C GLY A 473 -26.88 -13.43 12.40
N SER A 474 -26.32 -14.23 13.32
CA SER A 474 -25.68 -13.74 14.54
C SER A 474 -24.26 -14.26 14.77
N LEU A 475 -23.52 -13.59 15.66
CA LEU A 475 -22.16 -13.98 16.05
C LEU A 475 -22.13 -15.37 16.74
N HIS A 476 -23.16 -15.68 17.54
CA HIS A 476 -23.30 -16.97 18.22
C HIS A 476 -23.63 -18.09 17.24
N GLU A 477 -24.50 -17.82 16.26
CA GLU A 477 -24.80 -18.78 15.19
C GLU A 477 -23.60 -19.03 14.29
N ALA A 478 -22.81 -17.99 14.00
CA ALA A 478 -21.58 -18.13 13.22
C ALA A 478 -20.57 -19.02 13.93
N ALA A 479 -20.40 -18.83 15.24
CA ALA A 479 -19.54 -19.67 16.06
C ALA A 479 -20.06 -21.12 16.14
N ALA A 480 -21.38 -21.32 16.30
CA ALA A 480 -21.98 -22.65 16.33
C ALA A 480 -21.84 -23.38 14.99
N ALA A 481 -22.08 -22.68 13.87
CA ALA A 481 -21.91 -23.21 12.52
C ALA A 481 -20.45 -23.56 12.22
N CYS A 482 -19.52 -22.71 12.68
CA CYS A 482 -18.10 -22.95 12.53
C CYS A 482 -17.63 -24.15 13.37
N ASN A 483 -18.07 -24.26 14.63
CA ASN A 483 -17.78 -25.41 15.49
C ASN A 483 -18.35 -26.73 14.96
N ALA A 484 -19.51 -26.69 14.28
CA ALA A 484 -20.14 -27.86 13.68
C ALA A 484 -19.47 -28.32 12.38
N ASN A 485 -18.58 -27.51 11.80
CA ASN A 485 -17.92 -27.80 10.54
C ASN A 485 -16.41 -27.94 10.71
N SER A 486 -15.90 -29.16 10.57
CA SER A 486 -14.46 -29.47 10.69
C SER A 486 -13.54 -28.70 9.72
N GLN A 487 -14.09 -28.15 8.64
CA GLN A 487 -13.37 -27.32 7.68
C GLN A 487 -13.38 -25.82 8.03
N CYS A 488 -14.25 -25.37 8.94
CA CYS A 488 -14.28 -23.97 9.34
C CYS A 488 -13.07 -23.63 10.23
N LYS A 489 -12.33 -22.59 9.86
CA LYS A 489 -11.15 -22.10 10.60
C LYS A 489 -11.36 -20.75 11.28
N GLY A 490 -12.49 -20.09 10.98
CA GLY A 490 -12.88 -18.79 11.51
C GLY A 490 -14.17 -18.31 10.85
N TYR A 491 -14.77 -17.25 11.39
CA TYR A 491 -15.94 -16.58 10.82
C TYR A 491 -15.72 -15.07 10.85
N VAL A 492 -16.22 -14.36 9.82
CA VAL A 492 -16.19 -12.90 9.73
C VAL A 492 -17.60 -12.35 9.91
N LYS A 493 -17.75 -11.20 10.57
CA LYS A 493 -19.01 -10.47 10.65
C LYS A 493 -18.87 -9.12 9.96
N LEU A 494 -19.42 -9.00 8.76
CA LEU A 494 -19.49 -7.72 8.05
C LEU A 494 -20.52 -6.81 8.74
N GLN A 495 -20.08 -5.70 9.32
CA GLN A 495 -20.98 -4.66 9.83
C GLN A 495 -21.11 -3.55 8.78
N VAL A 496 -22.25 -3.49 8.10
CA VAL A 496 -22.60 -2.34 7.27
C VAL A 496 -23.22 -1.28 8.17
N MET A 497 -22.51 -0.16 8.38
CA MET A 497 -23.02 1.03 9.08
C MET A 497 -23.42 2.08 8.04
N THR A 498 -24.62 2.63 8.18
CA THR A 498 -25.07 3.80 7.42
C THR A 498 -24.93 5.03 8.29
N ASN A 499 -24.33 6.11 7.78
CA ASN A 499 -24.25 7.40 8.47
C ASN A 499 -25.04 8.47 7.72
N THR A 500 -25.76 9.30 8.46
CA THR A 500 -26.50 10.46 7.95
C THR A 500 -26.23 11.65 8.84
N SER A 501 -26.40 12.85 8.29
CA SER A 501 -26.20 14.11 9.01
C SER A 501 -27.52 14.88 9.04
N THR A 502 -28.14 14.91 10.22
CA THR A 502 -29.49 15.45 10.47
C THR A 502 -29.45 16.30 11.73
N ASP A 503 -30.05 17.48 11.72
CA ASP A 503 -30.25 18.29 12.93
C ASP A 503 -31.33 17.62 13.78
N CYS A 504 -30.91 16.83 14.77
CA CYS A 504 -31.80 15.93 15.49
C CYS A 504 -32.50 16.61 16.66
N ASP A 505 -32.00 17.77 17.10
CA ASP A 505 -32.52 18.52 18.24
C ASP A 505 -32.98 19.94 17.93
N GLY A 506 -32.89 20.37 16.68
CA GLY A 506 -33.43 21.62 16.17
C GLY A 506 -32.60 22.84 16.51
N ASP A 507 -31.31 22.68 16.80
CA ASP A 507 -30.39 23.77 17.14
C ASP A 507 -29.79 24.47 15.90
N GLY A 508 -30.13 24.00 14.69
CA GLY A 508 -29.63 24.51 13.42
C GLY A 508 -28.27 23.93 13.02
N ARG A 509 -27.68 23.01 13.79
CA ARG A 509 -26.44 22.30 13.50
C ARG A 509 -26.77 20.84 13.22
N LYS A 510 -26.10 20.26 12.22
CA LYS A 510 -26.34 18.86 11.89
C LYS A 510 -25.62 17.94 12.87
N ASP A 511 -26.35 16.95 13.37
CA ASP A 511 -25.84 15.85 14.19
C ASP A 511 -25.54 14.64 13.32
N TRP A 512 -24.61 13.79 13.76
CA TRP A 512 -24.35 12.53 13.08
C TRP A 512 -25.26 11.44 13.63
N VAL A 513 -25.99 10.76 12.76
CA VAL A 513 -26.82 9.60 13.09
C VAL A 513 -26.25 8.40 12.37
N CYS A 514 -26.09 7.29 13.10
CA CYS A 514 -25.69 6.02 12.54
C CYS A 514 -26.77 4.98 12.80
N THR A 515 -27.07 4.16 11.79
CA THR A 515 -27.91 2.98 11.93
C THR A 515 -27.22 1.78 11.29
N ASP A 516 -27.19 0.65 12.00
CA ASP A 516 -26.74 -0.61 11.40
C ASP A 516 -27.91 -1.43 10.85
N VAL A 517 -27.56 -2.51 10.15
CA VAL A 517 -28.50 -3.47 9.58
C VAL A 517 -29.35 -4.22 10.62
N TYR A 518 -29.08 -4.05 11.92
CA TYR A 518 -29.81 -4.66 13.03
C TYR A 518 -30.76 -3.69 13.72
N GLY A 519 -30.87 -2.45 13.24
CA GLY A 519 -31.72 -1.42 13.84
C GLY A 519 -31.11 -0.74 15.08
N ASN A 520 -29.84 -1.03 15.40
CA ASN A 520 -29.12 -0.29 16.43
C ASN A 520 -28.84 1.12 15.93
N ARG A 521 -28.89 2.09 16.84
CA ARG A 521 -28.75 3.51 16.51
C ARG A 521 -27.69 4.17 17.36
N GLY A 522 -26.85 5.00 16.76
CA GLY A 522 -26.04 5.98 17.49
C GLY A 522 -26.35 7.38 17.02
N THR A 523 -26.20 8.33 17.92
CA THR A 523 -26.19 9.75 17.60
C THR A 523 -24.93 10.38 18.18
N THR A 524 -24.39 11.37 17.49
CA THR A 524 -23.37 12.29 18.00
C THR A 524 -23.93 13.70 17.85
N ARG A 525 -24.38 14.27 18.97
CA ARG A 525 -25.10 15.54 18.97
C ARG A 525 -24.16 16.72 19.19
N SER A 526 -24.37 17.75 18.41
CA SER A 526 -23.69 19.03 18.49
C SER A 526 -23.97 19.74 19.83
N THR A 527 -25.16 19.57 20.39
CA THR A 527 -25.54 20.11 21.71
C THR A 527 -25.06 19.26 22.90
N ASP A 528 -24.77 17.97 22.71
CA ASP A 528 -24.26 17.06 23.75
C ASP A 528 -22.71 16.98 23.69
N ALA A 529 -22.04 18.10 23.38
CA ALA A 529 -20.58 18.19 23.25
C ALA A 529 -19.95 17.13 22.31
N CYS A 530 -20.67 16.71 21.26
CA CYS A 530 -20.28 15.63 20.36
C CYS A 530 -20.07 14.27 21.07
N LEU A 531 -20.81 14.01 22.16
CA LEU A 531 -20.84 12.69 22.79
C LEU A 531 -21.56 11.67 21.91
N SER A 532 -20.92 10.52 21.70
CA SER A 532 -21.48 9.39 20.96
C SER A 532 -22.35 8.52 21.85
N ARG A 533 -23.57 8.21 21.39
CA ARG A 533 -24.56 7.36 22.07
C ARG A 533 -24.77 6.00 21.37
N TRP A 534 -23.71 5.41 20.81
CA TRP A 534 -23.78 4.10 20.14
C TRP A 534 -23.75 2.92 21.14
N PRO A 535 -24.45 1.79 20.91
CA PRO A 535 -25.42 1.45 19.85
C PRO A 535 -26.90 1.69 20.24
N ASN A 536 -27.13 2.32 21.39
CA ASN A 536 -28.45 2.42 22.03
C ASN A 536 -28.93 3.88 22.15
N ALA A 537 -28.74 4.69 21.10
CA ALA A 537 -29.26 6.04 21.09
C ALA A 537 -30.78 6.00 21.15
N ASP A 538 -31.36 6.67 22.14
CA ASP A 538 -32.80 6.72 22.33
C ASP A 538 -33.48 7.25 21.04
N PRO A 539 -34.50 6.56 20.50
CA PRO A 539 -35.18 6.98 19.28
C PRO A 539 -35.76 8.40 19.33
N SER A 540 -36.07 8.91 20.53
CA SER A 540 -36.52 10.29 20.75
C SER A 540 -35.43 11.33 20.52
N LEU A 541 -34.14 10.94 20.59
CA LEU A 541 -33.02 11.84 20.30
C LEU A 541 -32.94 12.23 18.83
N CYS A 542 -33.55 11.46 17.92
CA CYS A 542 -33.66 11.78 16.50
C CYS A 542 -34.81 10.97 15.86
N PRO A 543 -36.06 11.47 15.81
CA PRO A 543 -37.22 10.67 15.44
C PRO A 543 -37.13 10.11 14.00
N ALA A 544 -37.58 8.86 13.82
CA ALA A 544 -37.38 8.04 12.61
C ALA A 544 -38.01 8.62 11.31
N GLY A 545 -38.73 9.74 11.38
CA GLY A 545 -39.40 10.37 10.24
C GLY A 545 -38.49 11.08 9.22
N GLN A 546 -37.17 11.02 9.38
CA GLN A 546 -36.19 11.64 8.45
C GLN A 546 -35.13 10.67 7.90
N LEU A 547 -35.29 9.35 8.09
CA LEU A 547 -34.28 8.35 7.71
C LEU A 547 -34.61 7.47 6.50
N ASP A 548 -35.68 7.75 5.75
CA ASP A 548 -36.01 7.02 4.51
C ASP A 548 -35.40 7.68 3.26
N ARG A 549 -34.06 7.79 3.20
CA ARG A 549 -33.28 7.82 1.93
C ARG A 549 -31.85 7.36 2.22
N VAL A 550 -31.59 6.07 2.05
CA VAL A 550 -30.22 5.52 2.12
C VAL A 550 -29.51 5.72 0.78
N PRO A 551 -28.33 6.38 0.72
CA PRO A 551 -27.53 6.46 -0.50
C PRO A 551 -26.59 5.25 -0.63
N GLY A 552 -27.09 4.17 -1.21
CA GLY A 552 -26.24 3.16 -1.86
C GLY A 552 -26.05 3.56 -3.32
N ALA A 553 -24.82 3.45 -3.85
CA ALA A 553 -24.41 3.89 -5.19
C ALA A 553 -25.57 3.86 -6.20
N TYR A 554 -26.12 5.03 -6.53
CA TYR A 554 -27.24 5.14 -7.44
C TYR A 554 -26.72 4.83 -8.85
N TRP A 555 -27.22 3.76 -9.44
CA TRP A 555 -26.95 3.48 -10.85
C TRP A 555 -27.93 4.29 -11.68
N ALA A 556 -27.39 5.18 -12.50
CA ALA A 556 -28.18 6.00 -13.39
C ALA A 556 -28.68 5.14 -14.57
N CYS A 557 -29.92 4.65 -14.49
CA CYS A 557 -30.53 3.79 -15.50
C CYS A 557 -31.51 4.55 -16.40
N VAL A 558 -31.30 4.48 -17.70
CA VAL A 558 -32.21 4.99 -18.73
C VAL A 558 -33.01 3.83 -19.30
N GLY A 559 -34.31 3.79 -19.02
CA GLY A 559 -35.21 2.74 -19.53
C GLY A 559 -35.51 2.90 -21.03
N GLY A 560 -35.47 1.79 -21.78
CA GLY A 560 -35.81 1.74 -23.21
C GLY A 560 -34.71 2.16 -24.18
N TYR A 561 -33.50 2.47 -23.69
CA TYR A 561 -32.41 3.00 -24.50
C TYR A 561 -31.21 2.07 -24.52
N ASP A 562 -30.65 1.85 -25.70
CA ASP A 562 -29.39 1.16 -25.92
C ASP A 562 -28.32 2.21 -26.25
N VAL A 563 -27.26 2.31 -25.43
CA VAL A 563 -26.17 3.27 -25.63
C VAL A 563 -24.98 2.59 -26.29
N ARG A 564 -24.35 3.26 -27.27
CA ARG A 564 -23.13 2.78 -27.90
C ARG A 564 -21.98 2.66 -26.89
N GLY A 565 -21.25 1.57 -27.00
CA GLY A 565 -20.01 1.28 -26.28
C GLY A 565 -19.34 0.05 -26.90
N ASN A 566 -18.17 -0.32 -26.38
CA ASN A 566 -17.52 -1.57 -26.76
C ASN A 566 -18.01 -2.67 -25.82
N ILE A 567 -18.41 -3.82 -26.36
CA ILE A 567 -18.84 -4.96 -25.52
C ILE A 567 -17.63 -5.50 -24.77
N VAL A 568 -17.64 -5.37 -23.45
CA VAL A 568 -16.68 -6.02 -22.54
C VAL A 568 -17.07 -7.48 -22.38
N ARG A 569 -18.35 -7.74 -22.11
CA ARG A 569 -18.90 -9.08 -21.91
C ARG A 569 -20.40 -9.11 -22.16
N ALA A 570 -20.89 -10.15 -22.82
CA ALA A 570 -22.31 -10.40 -22.97
C ALA A 570 -22.70 -11.69 -22.24
N LEU A 571 -23.73 -11.64 -21.41
CA LEU A 571 -24.27 -12.76 -20.66
C LEU A 571 -25.74 -12.98 -21.03
N ALA A 572 -26.08 -14.20 -21.41
CA ALA A 572 -27.47 -14.62 -21.59
C ALA A 572 -28.10 -14.98 -20.23
N ASN A 573 -29.43 -14.87 -20.14
CA ASN A 573 -30.23 -15.37 -19.01
C ASN A 573 -29.85 -14.77 -17.64
N THR A 574 -29.49 -13.49 -17.59
CA THR A 574 -29.33 -12.79 -16.33
C THR A 574 -30.73 -12.54 -15.76
N THR A 575 -30.99 -13.02 -14.53
CA THR A 575 -32.34 -13.05 -13.94
C THR A 575 -32.97 -11.68 -13.79
N ASP A 576 -32.14 -10.66 -13.55
CA ASP A 576 -32.58 -9.30 -13.32
C ASP A 576 -31.45 -8.28 -13.55
N ARG A 577 -31.86 -7.01 -13.61
CA ARG A 577 -30.97 -5.86 -13.74
C ARG A 577 -29.97 -5.73 -12.59
N ALA A 578 -30.34 -6.13 -11.37
CA ALA A 578 -29.47 -6.00 -10.20
C ALA A 578 -28.27 -6.97 -10.27
N THR A 579 -28.49 -8.14 -10.86
CA THR A 579 -27.45 -9.13 -11.15
C THR A 579 -26.53 -8.62 -12.27
N CYS A 580 -27.08 -8.06 -13.34
CA CYS A 580 -26.30 -7.45 -14.41
C CYS A 580 -25.40 -6.32 -13.90
N ARG A 581 -25.92 -5.53 -12.96
CA ARG A 581 -25.17 -4.49 -12.24
C ARG A 581 -23.99 -5.03 -11.44
N GLU A 582 -24.19 -6.06 -10.63
CA GLU A 582 -23.10 -6.63 -9.83
C GLU A 582 -22.01 -7.27 -10.70
N LEU A 583 -22.41 -7.84 -11.85
CA LEU A 583 -21.47 -8.33 -12.86
C LEU A 583 -20.64 -7.19 -13.46
N CYS A 584 -21.26 -6.06 -13.79
CA CYS A 584 -20.53 -4.87 -14.23
C CYS A 584 -19.57 -4.37 -13.15
N ARG A 585 -20.02 -4.27 -11.88
CA ARG A 585 -19.20 -3.78 -10.76
C ARG A 585 -17.93 -4.61 -10.52
N ARG A 586 -17.99 -5.91 -10.76
CA ARG A 586 -16.85 -6.83 -10.59
C ARG A 586 -15.88 -6.82 -11.77
N ASP A 587 -16.32 -6.35 -12.93
CA ASP A 587 -15.49 -6.30 -14.13
C ASP A 587 -14.82 -4.93 -14.23
N THR A 588 -13.50 -4.89 -14.07
CA THR A 588 -12.72 -3.65 -14.04
C THR A 588 -12.75 -2.86 -15.35
N HIS A 589 -13.25 -3.46 -16.43
CA HIS A 589 -13.40 -2.80 -17.73
C HIS A 589 -14.83 -2.35 -18.02
N CYS A 590 -15.81 -2.70 -17.17
CA CYS A 590 -17.19 -2.29 -17.36
C CYS A 590 -17.41 -0.86 -16.84
N GLU A 591 -17.74 0.06 -17.74
CA GLU A 591 -18.14 1.43 -17.40
C GLU A 591 -19.66 1.57 -17.30
N PHE A 592 -20.41 0.75 -18.04
CA PHE A 592 -21.87 0.74 -18.04
C PHE A 592 -22.39 -0.59 -18.60
N PHE A 593 -23.68 -0.86 -18.46
CA PHE A 593 -24.28 -2.06 -19.04
C PHE A 593 -25.66 -1.78 -19.66
N THR A 594 -26.04 -2.62 -20.62
CA THR A 594 -27.38 -2.67 -21.20
C THR A 594 -28.06 -3.97 -20.80
N PHE A 595 -29.23 -3.87 -20.17
CA PHE A 595 -30.09 -4.99 -19.79
C PHE A 595 -31.31 -5.05 -20.71
N GLN A 596 -31.56 -6.21 -21.31
CA GLN A 596 -32.62 -6.44 -22.27
C GLN A 596 -33.83 -7.13 -21.65
N HIS A 597 -34.99 -7.02 -22.33
CA HIS A 597 -36.24 -7.62 -21.87
C HIS A 597 -36.20 -9.15 -21.84
N ASP A 598 -35.34 -9.78 -22.63
CA ASP A 598 -35.11 -11.23 -22.66
C ASP A 598 -34.14 -11.73 -21.57
N GLY A 599 -33.70 -10.84 -20.68
CA GLY A 599 -32.72 -11.14 -19.62
C GLY A 599 -31.26 -11.12 -20.09
N ARG A 600 -30.97 -10.70 -21.33
CA ARG A 600 -29.58 -10.52 -21.78
C ARG A 600 -28.94 -9.30 -21.12
N CYS A 601 -27.76 -9.50 -20.54
CA CYS A 601 -26.94 -8.47 -19.91
C CYS A 601 -25.69 -8.22 -20.76
N THR A 602 -25.47 -6.99 -21.21
CA THR A 602 -24.29 -6.62 -22.00
C THR A 602 -23.49 -5.57 -21.24
N LEU A 603 -22.35 -5.98 -20.68
CA LEU A 603 -21.36 -5.11 -20.05
C LEU A 603 -20.57 -4.38 -21.13
N LYS A 604 -20.39 -3.08 -20.98
CA LYS A 604 -19.81 -2.20 -22.00
C LYS A 604 -18.79 -1.22 -21.40
N SER A 605 -17.88 -0.76 -22.24
CA SER A 605 -16.93 0.33 -22.00
C SER A 605 -17.06 1.39 -23.10
N GLU A 606 -16.29 2.48 -23.02
CA GLU A 606 -16.26 3.54 -24.04
C GLU A 606 -17.65 4.16 -24.26
N PHE A 607 -18.27 4.65 -23.18
CA PHE A 607 -19.61 5.23 -23.23
C PHE A 607 -19.76 6.27 -24.36
N LEU A 608 -20.74 6.05 -25.24
CA LEU A 608 -21.04 6.78 -26.50
C LEU A 608 -20.03 6.61 -27.64
N ASN A 609 -18.78 6.25 -27.37
CA ASN A 609 -17.71 6.19 -28.36
C ASN A 609 -17.48 4.81 -29.00
N GLY A 610 -18.08 3.75 -28.44
CA GLY A 610 -17.91 2.40 -28.99
C GLY A 610 -18.80 2.05 -30.19
N VAL A 611 -18.54 0.87 -30.78
CA VAL A 611 -19.21 0.41 -32.01
C VAL A 611 -20.49 -0.39 -31.78
N ASN A 612 -20.75 -0.83 -30.54
CA ASN A 612 -21.89 -1.69 -30.22
C ASN A 612 -23.01 -0.92 -29.53
N GLY A 613 -24.15 -0.84 -30.21
CA GLY A 613 -25.38 -0.21 -29.74
C GLY A 613 -25.87 0.86 -30.71
N THR A 614 -27.01 1.48 -30.41
CA THR A 614 -27.62 2.49 -31.30
C THR A 614 -27.55 3.91 -30.78
N THR A 615 -27.25 4.11 -29.49
CA THR A 615 -27.42 5.40 -28.79
C THR A 615 -28.81 5.97 -29.03
N GLY A 616 -29.83 5.13 -28.81
CA GLY A 616 -31.21 5.48 -29.11
C GLY A 616 -32.20 4.48 -28.52
N PRO A 617 -33.50 4.74 -28.72
CA PRO A 617 -34.55 3.86 -28.22
C PRO A 617 -34.46 2.48 -28.91
N ARG A 618 -34.62 1.41 -28.13
CA ARG A 618 -34.69 0.02 -28.61
C ARG A 618 -35.75 -0.75 -27.85
N ASN A 619 -36.69 -1.36 -28.58
CA ASN A 619 -37.85 -2.07 -28.00
C ASN A 619 -37.48 -3.34 -27.21
N ASP A 620 -36.33 -3.96 -27.51
CA ASP A 620 -35.81 -5.13 -26.77
C ASP A 620 -34.94 -4.72 -25.58
N THR A 621 -34.62 -3.44 -25.42
CA THR A 621 -33.78 -2.95 -24.34
C THR A 621 -34.65 -2.50 -23.18
N ASN A 622 -34.50 -3.16 -22.03
CA ASN A 622 -35.20 -2.75 -20.83
C ASN A 622 -34.58 -1.47 -20.25
N SER A 623 -33.26 -1.45 -20.06
CA SER A 623 -32.54 -0.27 -19.57
C SER A 623 -31.05 -0.32 -19.89
N THR A 624 -30.42 0.85 -19.98
CA THR A 624 -28.96 1.02 -19.93
C THR A 624 -28.60 1.76 -18.66
N CYS A 625 -27.63 1.27 -17.89
CA CYS A 625 -27.23 1.82 -16.60
C CYS A 625 -25.74 2.12 -16.57
N LEU A 626 -25.36 3.34 -16.18
CA LEU A 626 -23.97 3.74 -16.03
C LEU A 626 -23.42 3.34 -14.65
N ALA A 627 -22.20 2.81 -14.63
CA ALA A 627 -21.49 2.50 -13.40
C ALA A 627 -20.96 3.79 -12.76
N ALA A 628 -21.34 4.03 -11.51
CA ALA A 628 -20.74 5.07 -10.70
C ALA A 628 -19.30 4.66 -10.34
N THR A 629 -18.33 5.11 -11.12
CA THR A 629 -16.92 4.89 -10.76
C THR A 629 -16.41 5.92 -9.75
N ASN A 630 -17.05 7.10 -9.62
CA ASN A 630 -16.66 8.13 -8.65
C ASN A 630 -17.89 8.81 -8.01
N TYR A 631 -18.00 8.75 -6.68
CA TYR A 631 -18.97 9.56 -5.94
C TYR A 631 -18.58 11.04 -6.06
N GLY A 632 -19.49 11.89 -6.57
CA GLY A 632 -19.27 13.34 -6.68
C GLY A 632 -18.55 13.83 -7.95
N GLU A 633 -18.27 12.96 -8.93
CA GLU A 633 -17.71 13.39 -10.22
C GLU A 633 -18.71 13.18 -11.37
N PHE A 634 -18.69 14.11 -12.33
CA PHE A 634 -19.44 13.99 -13.57
C PHE A 634 -18.64 13.14 -14.56
N TYR A 635 -19.31 12.22 -15.25
CA TYR A 635 -18.70 11.52 -16.38
C TYR A 635 -18.84 12.40 -17.63
N CYS A 636 -17.74 12.90 -18.18
CA CYS A 636 -17.76 13.81 -19.32
C CYS A 636 -17.27 13.13 -20.60
N VAL A 637 -18.01 13.32 -21.70
CA VAL A 637 -17.59 12.99 -23.07
C VAL A 637 -17.39 14.26 -23.88
N GLU A 638 -16.42 14.27 -24.78
CA GLU A 638 -16.11 15.44 -25.60
C GLU A 638 -16.94 15.45 -26.90
N GLU A 639 -17.32 16.64 -27.39
CA GLU A 639 -17.97 16.83 -28.69
C GLU A 639 -19.24 16.00 -28.93
N TRP A 640 -20.06 15.81 -27.90
CA TRP A 640 -21.36 15.15 -28.01
C TRP A 640 -22.49 16.07 -27.59
N ASP A 641 -23.51 16.20 -28.43
CA ASP A 641 -24.82 16.69 -28.01
C ASP A 641 -25.65 15.52 -27.54
N ILE A 642 -26.37 15.70 -26.45
CA ILE A 642 -27.25 14.68 -25.88
C ILE A 642 -28.64 15.26 -25.77
N ARG A 643 -29.62 14.62 -26.41
CA ARG A 643 -31.02 15.02 -26.32
C ARG A 643 -31.48 15.02 -24.86
N GLY A 644 -32.23 16.02 -24.46
CA GLY A 644 -32.81 16.16 -23.12
C GLY A 644 -33.73 17.37 -23.07
N GLU A 645 -34.29 17.69 -21.91
CA GLU A 645 -34.99 18.95 -21.68
C GLU A 645 -34.11 19.88 -20.85
N HIS A 646 -34.19 21.19 -21.06
CA HIS A 646 -33.37 22.14 -20.32
C HIS A 646 -33.88 22.27 -18.88
N ALA A 647 -33.02 21.96 -17.90
CA ALA A 647 -33.34 22.14 -16.47
C ALA A 647 -33.32 23.63 -16.06
N GLU A 648 -32.63 24.46 -16.85
CA GLU A 648 -32.68 25.92 -16.74
C GLU A 648 -32.37 26.58 -18.09
N THR A 649 -32.67 27.87 -18.22
CA THR A 649 -32.29 28.65 -19.40
C THR A 649 -30.76 28.64 -19.57
N PRO A 650 -30.24 28.44 -20.81
CA PRO A 650 -28.80 28.46 -21.04
C PRO A 650 -28.12 29.72 -20.50
N PHE A 651 -26.94 29.57 -19.92
CA PHE A 651 -26.22 30.64 -19.22
C PHE A 651 -24.72 30.58 -19.53
N PHE A 652 -23.98 31.63 -19.17
CA PHE A 652 -22.53 31.73 -19.41
C PHE A 652 -21.76 31.55 -18.10
N VAL A 653 -20.71 30.72 -18.11
CA VAL A 653 -19.77 30.56 -16.99
C VAL A 653 -18.34 30.40 -17.49
N SER A 654 -17.41 30.85 -16.66
CA SER A 654 -15.98 30.92 -16.99
C SER A 654 -15.27 29.56 -16.99
N GLY A 655 -15.78 28.58 -16.23
CA GLY A 655 -15.12 27.29 -16.01
C GLY A 655 -16.08 26.10 -15.98
N LEU A 656 -15.52 24.90 -16.14
CA LEU A 656 -16.27 23.64 -16.07
C LEU A 656 -16.81 23.39 -14.65
N ASP A 657 -16.01 23.74 -13.63
CA ASP A 657 -16.34 23.56 -12.22
C ASP A 657 -17.56 24.37 -11.78
N GLU A 658 -17.76 25.55 -12.37
CA GLU A 658 -18.92 26.38 -12.09
C GLU A 658 -20.20 25.76 -12.66
N CYS A 659 -20.10 25.15 -13.85
CA CYS A 659 -21.21 24.39 -14.45
C CYS A 659 -21.54 23.14 -13.62
N HIS A 660 -20.51 22.45 -13.13
CA HIS A 660 -20.63 21.32 -12.22
C HIS A 660 -21.35 21.73 -10.93
N ALA A 661 -20.84 22.73 -10.22
CA ALA A 661 -21.43 23.21 -8.96
C ALA A 661 -22.89 23.62 -9.12
N ARG A 662 -23.24 24.24 -10.26
CA ARG A 662 -24.60 24.67 -10.54
C ARG A 662 -25.53 23.52 -10.90
N CYS A 663 -25.05 22.50 -11.63
CA CYS A 663 -25.82 21.28 -11.84
C CYS A 663 -26.10 20.58 -10.50
N LEU A 664 -25.10 20.43 -9.62
CA LEU A 664 -25.31 19.86 -8.28
C LEU A 664 -26.27 20.66 -7.40
N ALA A 665 -26.35 21.97 -7.59
CA ALA A 665 -27.28 22.84 -6.87
C ALA A 665 -28.72 22.78 -7.44
N ASN A 666 -28.90 22.27 -8.65
CA ASN A 666 -30.20 22.13 -9.30
C ASN A 666 -30.67 20.67 -9.20
N LEU A 667 -31.71 20.42 -8.38
CA LEU A 667 -32.21 19.08 -8.10
C LEU A 667 -32.75 18.34 -9.33
N ASP A 668 -33.08 19.06 -10.41
CA ASP A 668 -33.58 18.47 -11.65
C ASP A 668 -32.45 18.22 -12.66
N CYS A 669 -31.25 18.75 -12.43
CA CYS A 669 -30.12 18.56 -13.34
C CYS A 669 -29.61 17.12 -13.28
N LEU A 670 -29.64 16.42 -14.41
CA LEU A 670 -29.08 15.07 -14.56
C LEU A 670 -27.80 15.07 -15.39
N MET A 671 -27.60 16.11 -16.19
CA MET A 671 -26.39 16.34 -16.96
C MET A 671 -26.25 17.82 -17.30
N PHE A 672 -25.09 18.19 -17.83
CA PHE A 672 -24.94 19.48 -18.48
C PHE A 672 -24.10 19.39 -19.76
N LEU A 673 -24.34 20.33 -20.67
CA LEU A 673 -23.49 20.57 -21.83
C LEU A 673 -22.64 21.82 -21.59
N TYR A 674 -21.34 21.69 -21.85
CA TYR A 674 -20.34 22.76 -21.87
C TYR A 674 -20.01 23.07 -23.32
N LEU A 675 -20.55 24.15 -23.88
CA LEU A 675 -20.29 24.56 -25.26
C LEU A 675 -18.96 25.31 -25.39
N LYS A 676 -18.31 25.21 -26.56
CA LYS A 676 -17.07 25.93 -26.87
C LYS A 676 -17.23 27.45 -26.84
N SER A 677 -18.46 27.95 -27.00
CA SER A 677 -18.81 29.37 -26.85
C SER A 677 -18.70 29.90 -25.42
N GLY A 678 -18.57 29.02 -24.41
CA GLY A 678 -18.70 29.39 -23.00
C GLY A 678 -20.13 29.24 -22.44
N THR A 679 -21.11 28.96 -23.31
CA THR A 679 -22.50 28.71 -22.91
C THR A 679 -22.63 27.33 -22.26
N ARG A 680 -23.54 27.22 -21.29
CA ARG A 680 -23.91 25.97 -20.62
C ARG A 680 -25.39 25.71 -20.73
N VAL A 681 -25.71 24.43 -20.73
CA VAL A 681 -27.08 23.94 -20.76
C VAL A 681 -27.20 22.82 -19.74
N LEU A 682 -27.87 23.06 -18.61
CA LEU A 682 -28.26 21.97 -17.73
C LEU A 682 -29.43 21.22 -18.36
N LYS A 683 -29.43 19.89 -18.30
CA LYS A 683 -30.53 19.09 -18.82
C LYS A 683 -31.07 18.11 -17.76
N TYR A 684 -32.38 17.91 -17.82
CA TYR A 684 -33.10 16.80 -17.21
C TYR A 684 -33.63 15.87 -18.33
N ASP A 685 -34.11 14.67 -17.97
CA ASP A 685 -34.64 13.69 -18.95
C ASP A 685 -33.67 13.34 -20.08
N VAL A 686 -32.45 12.95 -19.70
CA VAL A 686 -31.39 12.56 -20.63
C VAL A 686 -31.89 11.48 -21.60
N PHE A 687 -31.63 11.72 -22.89
CA PHE A 687 -32.08 10.97 -24.06
C PHE A 687 -33.56 11.10 -24.43
N LYS A 688 -34.44 11.66 -23.59
CA LYS A 688 -35.90 11.64 -23.80
C LYS A 688 -36.55 12.98 -24.17
N GLY A 689 -35.83 14.10 -24.07
CA GLY A 689 -36.38 15.43 -24.39
C GLY A 689 -36.40 15.83 -25.87
N THR A 690 -36.76 17.08 -26.14
CA THR A 690 -36.83 17.68 -27.47
C THR A 690 -35.60 18.52 -27.81
N GLN A 691 -34.78 18.88 -26.81
CA GLN A 691 -33.60 19.73 -26.99
C GLN A 691 -32.35 18.89 -27.22
N GLY A 692 -31.83 18.93 -28.44
CA GLY A 692 -30.62 18.23 -28.87
C GLY A 692 -30.86 16.96 -29.68
N LEU A 693 -29.77 16.38 -30.18
CA LEU A 693 -29.78 15.36 -31.24
C LEU A 693 -29.19 14.00 -30.85
N THR A 694 -28.50 13.89 -29.70
CA THR A 694 -27.81 12.65 -29.29
C THR A 694 -26.83 12.15 -30.35
N GLN A 695 -25.92 13.02 -30.78
CA GLN A 695 -24.93 12.73 -31.81
C GLN A 695 -23.67 13.58 -31.58
N PRO A 696 -22.54 13.23 -32.24
CA PRO A 696 -21.37 14.11 -32.22
C PRO A 696 -21.70 15.52 -32.71
N ASP A 697 -21.30 16.52 -31.93
CA ASP A 697 -21.47 17.94 -32.21
C ASP A 697 -20.21 18.72 -31.80
N SER A 698 -19.49 19.19 -32.81
CA SER A 698 -18.23 19.94 -32.63
C SER A 698 -18.39 21.29 -31.92
N THR A 699 -19.62 21.80 -31.74
CA THR A 699 -19.89 23.04 -31.00
C THR A 699 -19.86 22.82 -29.48
N ILE A 700 -19.99 21.57 -29.04
CA ILE A 700 -19.92 21.18 -27.63
C ILE A 700 -18.47 20.83 -27.30
N ALA A 701 -17.95 21.41 -26.21
CA ALA A 701 -16.66 21.00 -25.69
C ALA A 701 -16.83 19.71 -24.88
N ARG A 702 -17.82 19.65 -23.96
CA ARG A 702 -18.08 18.47 -23.11
C ARG A 702 -19.57 18.28 -22.82
N ALA A 703 -20.04 17.04 -22.82
CA ALA A 703 -21.31 16.63 -22.22
C ALA A 703 -21.02 15.82 -20.96
N CYS A 704 -21.47 16.29 -19.82
CA CYS A 704 -21.12 15.78 -18.50
C CYS A 704 -22.37 15.23 -17.82
N PHE A 705 -22.36 13.95 -17.46
CA PHE A 705 -23.48 13.22 -16.87
C PHE A 705 -23.28 13.12 -15.36
N GLN A 706 -24.30 13.48 -14.60
CA GLN A 706 -24.32 13.18 -13.18
C GLN A 706 -24.51 11.68 -13.01
N VAL A 707 -23.56 11.02 -12.36
CA VAL A 707 -23.61 9.57 -12.15
C VAL A 707 -24.45 9.20 -10.91
N HIS A 708 -25.24 10.15 -10.39
CA HIS A 708 -26.19 10.01 -9.29
C HIS A 708 -27.57 10.44 -9.81
N PHE A 709 -28.59 9.58 -9.65
CA PHE A 709 -30.01 9.95 -9.80
C PHE A 709 -30.69 9.97 -8.45
#